data_AF-A0A0V1BXD5-F1
#
_entry.id   AF-A0A0V1BXD5-F1
#
_cell.length_a   1.000
_cell.length_b   1.000
_cell.length_c   1.000
_cell.angle_alpha   90.00
_cell.angle_beta   90.00
_cell.angle_gamma   90.00
#
_symmetry.space_group_name_H-M   'P 1'
#
loop_
_entity.id
_entity.type
_entity.pdbx_description
1 polymer ?
#
loop_
_entity_poly.entity_id
_entity_poly.type
_entity_poly.pdbx_seq_one_letter_code
_entity_poly.pdbx_strand_id
1 'polypeptide(L)'
;LYVIAKESCLTGDLAVRARLCFLSMNDEEFVCKKLTELLHEVVNPVTTNERRKEIYSELEVFENKNAVEYCFSILRTSANDMLVKSFLLNILEKVVKVKWNEMALPEQELFASKCYDLAVKFHTENNQISASKTMAIFGSIGCRSWPHRFPEFFADIGKCILNQESRRFGLKLLLISLEEFNKRDGQSGLLYEQEKTLLQNMKKESASILNFLLECLNQSMKALLENYHNFNATFNESRYQDYLMSVLNYFYYLFAVKTEESLSVIELKAEELCLEINCISRIFAFEEFDCLVENIALCQLFALAMIGLFPSVVDNEAVVRVSRAAFGCFLHLLMQPKADKVVGKIAFETFILCIANRLVELFTKYDQGNKLQTGEMVEEKSSIKIASELAEVVRCYFSNYLLPGQFFHESVLKYMEDTLQIYIKVLDDESLSSFFCSTWACIAESMKFYMHGSYPIASNIVAKYQCIFQDIINVFFEKTLKNCSIVNDLYKHLCETDKSEIVEDETVEDNIERIIVCIGQLDFTLVWNLLMGRFNNYLTSAMTYWNKPLNEFFEESESEKLCIWLRQFCFVLRICWSLAPMFVETKDDSLMQICYTWLKQFDVFFSLCRQQQFFMNAEIPAVFEQLLSRLMSMTFITFGAYAPWVSQIYSTAQMTGVGNEEISSIISTVVGGIAELLAGDKKKMDFYGPSISTLHAVLLIIRPQAFVLHTPGMKMIYNKAIKGKYDFLPDKMKNVLHGSLASYLILPWFNSINCEQEWDERKVLYKRLIDNLLLNYLDLLKTENTVLINLETLSQTAPVVAELMRSIEGENEATKEICFEVWKPIGQGTLRLLRSMPCSSGCSEKLLDILTHIMQPLATNFGINFCRSVIQTFVSITLSKQFTYWPDSSNIIMCSVQKRVFLLTLKTVVREHKGGFTQLLPEIVAFVNGELRSLIVQKDVNVDVKEKFYDLVFNILDFRWRYFFPSKITLSTLNSDAFPEHPAEFQTLLQCFWLGMKNENTFIIKSVLCHLVKLNNRWSLFRRAVFRQQFATDFMMVIVENLANRMHSILTDSLCETLASMVCIDQMSMQVFTNDVLNPLLNHQCRFEPNLLICTINRFQQSLDSPSFILQMKHIVHDIRKFPFLFRFLKGCCGWVVDEMREVE
;
A
#
# COMPACT_ATOMS: atom_id res chain seq x y z
N LEU A 1 -43.58 -4.38 42.19
CA LEU A 1 -43.68 -3.08 41.49
C LEU A 1 -43.36 -1.90 42.42
N TYR A 2 -44.13 -1.66 43.48
CA TYR A 2 -43.86 -0.56 44.43
C TYR A 2 -42.55 -0.71 45.23
N VAL A 3 -42.16 -1.96 45.55
CA VAL A 3 -40.91 -2.27 46.28
C VAL A 3 -39.66 -2.08 45.40
N ILE A 4 -39.75 -2.43 44.11
CA ILE A 4 -38.66 -2.25 43.11
C ILE A 4 -38.45 -0.77 42.79
N ALA A 5 -39.52 0.02 42.76
CA ALA A 5 -39.43 1.48 42.59
C ALA A 5 -38.72 2.15 43.79
N LYS A 6 -38.93 1.63 45.01
CA LYS A 6 -38.37 2.19 46.24
C LYS A 6 -36.87 1.90 46.41
N GLU A 7 -36.39 0.75 45.94
CA GLU A 7 -34.94 0.44 45.92
C GLU A 7 -34.18 1.24 44.85
N SER A 8 -34.82 1.56 43.71
CA SER A 8 -34.20 2.33 42.61
C SER A 8 -33.90 3.80 42.93
N CYS A 9 -34.63 4.40 43.88
CA CYS A 9 -34.38 5.77 44.34
C CYS A 9 -33.17 5.88 45.28
N LEU A 10 -32.68 4.77 45.85
CA LEU A 10 -31.60 4.75 46.83
C LEU A 10 -30.22 4.42 46.22
N THR A 11 -30.16 3.80 45.04
CA THR A 11 -28.90 3.32 44.44
C THR A 11 -28.38 4.18 43.28
N GLY A 12 -29.15 5.15 42.77
CA GLY A 12 -28.72 6.01 41.66
C GLY A 12 -28.48 5.27 40.34
N ASP A 13 -28.94 4.03 40.22
CA ASP A 13 -28.67 3.17 39.07
C ASP A 13 -29.65 3.49 37.92
N LEU A 14 -29.21 4.35 36.99
CA LEU A 14 -29.98 4.82 35.81
C LEU A 14 -30.51 3.67 34.94
N ALA A 15 -29.84 2.52 34.93
CA ALA A 15 -30.29 1.31 34.23
C ALA A 15 -31.65 0.81 34.75
N VAL A 16 -31.97 1.04 36.02
CA VAL A 16 -33.25 0.62 36.64
C VAL A 16 -34.39 1.57 36.25
N ARG A 17 -34.13 2.87 36.09
CA ARG A 17 -35.09 3.86 35.57
C ARG A 17 -35.44 3.63 34.09
N ALA A 18 -34.42 3.36 33.26
CA ALA A 18 -34.60 2.97 31.86
C ALA A 18 -35.37 1.65 31.72
N ARG A 19 -35.05 0.66 32.58
CA ARG A 19 -35.83 -0.58 32.72
C ARG A 19 -37.29 -0.25 33.03
N LEU A 20 -37.59 0.59 34.02
CA LEU A 20 -38.96 0.93 34.45
C LEU A 20 -39.81 1.63 33.37
N CYS A 21 -39.23 2.53 32.56
CA CYS A 21 -39.98 3.22 31.49
C CYS A 21 -40.49 2.27 30.40
N PHE A 22 -39.63 1.43 29.82
CA PHE A 22 -40.05 0.44 28.83
C PHE A 22 -40.73 -0.81 29.44
N LEU A 23 -40.70 -1.01 30.77
CA LEU A 23 -41.29 -2.18 31.45
C LEU A 23 -42.81 -2.08 31.67
N SER A 24 -43.43 -0.91 31.41
CA SER A 24 -44.83 -0.64 31.75
C SER A 24 -45.80 -0.49 30.56
N MET A 25 -45.36 -0.70 29.32
CA MET A 25 -46.02 -0.09 28.15
C MET A 25 -46.57 -1.11 27.15
N ASN A 26 -47.90 -1.18 27.05
CA ASN A 26 -48.67 -1.96 26.08
C ASN A 26 -49.19 -1.10 24.90
N ASP A 27 -48.67 0.13 24.70
CA ASP A 27 -49.19 1.10 23.73
C ASP A 27 -48.13 1.43 22.65
N GLU A 28 -48.43 1.07 21.40
CA GLU A 28 -47.53 1.21 20.24
C GLU A 28 -47.25 2.67 19.87
N GLU A 29 -48.26 3.55 20.01
CA GLU A 29 -48.16 4.96 19.63
C GLU A 29 -47.22 5.72 20.57
N PHE A 30 -47.26 5.38 21.86
CA PHE A 30 -46.35 5.94 22.85
C PHE A 30 -44.89 5.49 22.63
N VAL A 31 -44.66 4.20 22.34
CA VAL A 31 -43.31 3.66 22.07
C VAL A 31 -42.72 4.33 20.83
N CYS A 32 -43.50 4.47 19.76
CA CYS A 32 -43.06 5.18 18.55
C CYS A 32 -42.68 6.63 18.87
N LYS A 33 -43.53 7.36 19.59
CA LYS A 33 -43.25 8.76 19.97
C LYS A 33 -41.98 8.90 20.80
N LYS A 34 -41.76 8.00 21.77
CA LYS A 34 -40.56 8.04 22.62
C LYS A 34 -39.28 7.72 21.85
N LEU A 35 -39.33 6.76 20.92
CA LEU A 35 -38.20 6.47 20.03
C LEU A 35 -37.86 7.66 19.14
N THR A 36 -38.86 8.35 18.59
CA THR A 36 -38.67 9.58 17.81
C THR A 36 -37.94 10.65 18.63
N GLU A 37 -38.40 10.92 19.85
CA GLU A 37 -37.77 11.91 20.74
C GLU A 37 -36.29 11.57 21.03
N LEU A 38 -36.00 10.33 21.41
CA LEU A 38 -34.65 9.89 21.77
C LEU A 38 -33.69 9.91 20.56
N LEU A 39 -34.12 9.45 19.39
CA LEU A 39 -33.27 9.38 18.20
C LEU A 39 -32.94 10.77 17.65
N HIS A 40 -33.90 11.72 17.67
CA HIS A 40 -33.63 13.12 17.31
C HIS A 40 -32.74 13.82 18.34
N GLU A 41 -32.89 13.51 19.63
CA GLU A 41 -32.02 14.03 20.68
C GLU A 41 -30.56 13.57 20.49
N VAL A 42 -30.31 12.32 20.09
CA VAL A 42 -28.94 11.79 19.89
C VAL A 42 -28.21 12.49 18.74
N VAL A 43 -28.92 12.74 17.63
CA VAL A 43 -28.35 13.33 16.40
C VAL A 43 -28.16 14.84 16.53
N ASN A 44 -28.79 15.49 17.52
CA ASN A 44 -28.65 16.92 17.75
C ASN A 44 -27.19 17.30 18.12
N PRO A 45 -26.58 18.28 17.43
CA PRO A 45 -25.21 18.70 17.68
C PRO A 45 -24.99 19.29 19.09
N VAL A 46 -26.05 19.75 19.75
CA VAL A 46 -25.99 20.38 21.09
C VAL A 46 -25.97 19.36 22.23
N THR A 47 -26.26 18.08 21.95
CA THR A 47 -26.36 17.02 22.97
C THR A 47 -24.97 16.61 23.48
N THR A 48 -24.79 16.60 24.80
CA THR A 48 -23.49 16.25 25.43
C THR A 48 -23.13 14.77 25.24
N ASN A 49 -21.83 14.46 25.29
CA ASN A 49 -21.36 13.07 25.17
C ASN A 49 -21.86 12.17 26.31
N GLU A 50 -22.08 12.72 27.50
CA GLU A 50 -22.67 12.01 28.63
C GLU A 50 -24.13 11.65 28.35
N ARG A 51 -24.92 12.62 27.88
CA ARG A 51 -26.33 12.40 27.51
C ARG A 51 -26.48 11.41 26.34
N ARG A 52 -25.60 11.46 25.34
CA ARG A 52 -25.59 10.46 24.26
C ARG A 52 -25.35 9.05 24.79
N LYS A 53 -24.42 8.86 25.74
CA LYS A 53 -24.18 7.55 26.38
C LYS A 53 -25.40 7.05 27.14
N GLU A 54 -26.12 7.93 27.84
CA GLU A 54 -27.38 7.59 28.51
C GLU A 54 -28.42 7.11 27.50
N ILE A 55 -28.64 7.86 26.42
CA ILE A 55 -29.64 7.49 25.41
C ILE A 55 -29.28 6.15 24.75
N TYR A 56 -28.01 5.89 24.44
CA TYR A 56 -27.60 4.58 23.92
C TYR A 56 -27.87 3.44 24.91
N SER A 57 -27.70 3.67 26.22
CA SER A 57 -28.05 2.67 27.24
C SER A 57 -29.56 2.41 27.33
N GLU A 58 -30.39 3.45 27.13
CA GLU A 58 -31.85 3.31 27.05
C GLU A 58 -32.29 2.52 25.82
N LEU A 59 -31.68 2.81 24.66
CA LEU A 59 -31.93 2.08 23.41
C LEU A 59 -31.48 0.61 23.50
N GLU A 60 -30.35 0.32 24.16
CA GLU A 60 -29.86 -1.05 24.39
C GLU A 60 -30.84 -1.88 25.24
N VAL A 61 -31.55 -1.25 26.18
CA VAL A 61 -32.61 -1.92 26.97
C VAL A 61 -33.80 -2.31 26.09
N PHE A 62 -34.17 -1.48 25.11
CA PHE A 62 -35.22 -1.80 24.14
C PHE A 62 -34.80 -2.96 23.22
N GLU A 63 -33.56 -2.97 22.72
CA GLU A 63 -33.02 -4.06 21.89
C GLU A 63 -33.00 -5.43 22.58
N ASN A 64 -32.85 -5.45 23.90
CA ASN A 64 -32.71 -6.68 24.69
C ASN A 64 -34.06 -7.30 25.12
N LYS A 65 -35.17 -6.56 25.03
CA LYS A 65 -36.52 -7.13 25.19
C LYS A 65 -36.93 -7.80 23.88
N ASN A 66 -37.84 -8.78 23.91
CA ASN A 66 -38.40 -9.41 22.71
C ASN A 66 -39.28 -8.41 21.91
N ALA A 67 -38.68 -7.33 21.42
CA ALA A 67 -39.31 -6.18 20.79
C ALA A 67 -39.68 -6.41 19.32
N VAL A 68 -39.51 -7.62 18.81
CA VAL A 68 -39.71 -7.98 17.40
C VAL A 68 -41.13 -7.67 16.94
N GLU A 69 -42.14 -8.03 17.75
CA GLU A 69 -43.55 -7.77 17.42
C GLU A 69 -43.86 -6.28 17.35
N TYR A 70 -43.33 -5.49 18.31
CA TYR A 70 -43.43 -4.03 18.31
C TYR A 70 -42.71 -3.38 17.13
N CYS A 71 -41.57 -3.94 16.70
CA CYS A 71 -40.86 -3.45 15.51
C CYS A 71 -41.74 -3.60 14.26
N PHE A 72 -42.35 -4.77 14.06
CA PHE A 72 -43.23 -5.01 12.91
C PHE A 72 -44.51 -4.16 12.95
N SER A 73 -45.12 -3.98 14.12
CA SER A 73 -46.35 -3.20 14.22
C SER A 73 -46.09 -1.70 13.97
N ILE A 74 -45.07 -1.11 14.60
CA ILE A 74 -44.71 0.30 14.42
C ILE A 74 -44.30 0.61 12.96
N LEU A 75 -43.51 -0.27 12.33
CA LEU A 75 -43.14 -0.13 10.91
C LEU A 75 -44.36 -0.23 9.96
N ARG A 76 -45.41 -0.95 10.37
CA ARG A 76 -46.64 -1.13 9.57
C ARG A 76 -47.64 0.01 9.74
N THR A 77 -47.74 0.65 10.91
CA THR A 77 -48.84 1.60 11.20
C THR A 77 -48.42 3.05 11.44
N SER A 78 -47.24 3.34 12.00
CA SER A 78 -47.01 4.62 12.70
C SER A 78 -45.67 5.32 12.46
N ALA A 79 -44.65 4.67 11.89
CA ALA A 79 -43.38 5.34 11.59
C ALA A 79 -43.44 6.09 10.25
N ASN A 80 -43.58 7.42 10.26
CA ASN A 80 -43.21 8.26 9.10
C ASN A 80 -41.74 8.71 9.16
N ASP A 81 -41.17 8.71 10.36
CA ASP A 81 -39.80 9.15 10.62
C ASP A 81 -38.75 8.15 10.12
N MET A 82 -37.79 8.64 9.33
CA MET A 82 -36.72 7.83 8.73
C MET A 82 -35.73 7.28 9.77
N LEU A 83 -35.45 8.02 10.84
CA LEU A 83 -34.51 7.58 11.89
C LEU A 83 -35.10 6.40 12.67
N VAL A 84 -36.40 6.49 13.00
CA VAL A 84 -37.12 5.42 13.67
C VAL A 84 -37.18 4.17 12.78
N LYS A 85 -37.50 4.32 11.48
CA LYS A 85 -37.48 3.19 10.53
C LYS A 85 -36.12 2.51 10.48
N SER A 86 -35.04 3.28 10.35
CA SER A 86 -33.67 2.74 10.29
C SER A 86 -33.28 1.98 11.57
N PHE A 87 -33.58 2.55 12.75
CA PHE A 87 -33.31 1.91 14.03
C PHE A 87 -34.07 0.57 14.18
N LEU A 88 -35.38 0.57 13.93
CA LEU A 88 -36.21 -0.65 14.03
C LEU A 88 -35.79 -1.73 13.03
N LEU A 89 -35.45 -1.35 11.79
CA LEU A 89 -34.93 -2.30 10.79
C LEU A 89 -33.58 -2.90 11.19
N ASN A 90 -32.70 -2.14 11.86
CA ASN A 90 -31.43 -2.66 12.38
C ASN A 90 -31.64 -3.68 13.51
N ILE A 91 -32.67 -3.50 14.36
CA ILE A 91 -33.05 -4.50 15.37
C ILE A 91 -33.50 -5.79 14.69
N LEU A 92 -34.37 -5.70 13.69
CA LEU A 92 -34.83 -6.88 12.93
C LEU A 92 -33.65 -7.59 12.24
N GLU A 93 -32.73 -6.85 11.63
CA GLU A 93 -31.50 -7.41 11.05
C GLU A 93 -30.64 -8.13 12.10
N LYS A 94 -30.46 -7.54 13.29
CA LYS A 94 -29.71 -8.13 14.40
C LYS A 94 -30.34 -9.44 14.88
N VAL A 95 -31.66 -9.51 14.94
CA VAL A 95 -32.40 -10.73 15.30
C VAL A 95 -32.13 -11.85 14.29
N VAL A 96 -32.20 -11.55 12.99
CA VAL A 96 -31.85 -12.52 11.94
C VAL A 96 -30.38 -12.95 12.02
N LYS A 97 -29.45 -12.04 12.35
CA LYS A 97 -28.03 -12.39 12.45
C LYS A 97 -27.68 -13.24 13.66
N VAL A 98 -28.33 -13.02 14.81
CA VAL A 98 -27.91 -13.61 16.10
C VAL A 98 -28.82 -14.74 16.57
N LYS A 99 -30.14 -14.60 16.44
CA LYS A 99 -31.13 -15.52 17.06
C LYS A 99 -31.83 -16.44 16.06
N TRP A 100 -31.57 -16.31 14.76
CA TRP A 100 -32.29 -17.03 13.73
C TRP A 100 -32.28 -18.55 13.89
N ASN A 101 -31.13 -19.13 14.25
CA ASN A 101 -31.01 -20.57 14.44
C ASN A 101 -31.69 -21.08 15.71
N GLU A 102 -31.95 -20.21 16.69
CA GLU A 102 -32.61 -20.53 17.96
C GLU A 102 -34.15 -20.47 17.86
N MET A 103 -34.69 -19.76 16.87
CA MET A 103 -36.14 -19.63 16.67
C MET A 103 -36.79 -20.92 16.16
N ALA A 104 -38.05 -21.16 16.52
CA ALA A 104 -38.81 -22.29 15.98
C ALA A 104 -39.19 -22.05 14.51
N LEU A 105 -39.37 -23.12 13.73
CA LEU A 105 -39.68 -23.03 12.29
C LEU A 105 -40.97 -22.23 11.97
N PRO A 106 -42.09 -22.39 12.72
CA PRO A 106 -43.29 -21.57 12.51
C PRO A 106 -43.07 -20.07 12.78
N GLU A 107 -42.20 -19.74 13.73
CA GLU A 107 -41.85 -18.35 14.05
C GLU A 107 -40.98 -17.72 12.95
N GLN A 108 -40.07 -18.51 12.37
CA GLN A 108 -39.24 -18.11 11.24
C GLN A 108 -40.08 -17.82 9.98
N GLU A 109 -41.05 -18.69 9.68
CA GLU A 109 -42.00 -18.50 8.57
C GLU A 109 -42.81 -17.21 8.73
N LEU A 110 -43.38 -17.00 9.92
CA LEU A 110 -44.14 -15.79 10.22
C LEU A 110 -43.28 -14.52 10.13
N PHE A 111 -42.04 -14.58 10.63
CA PHE A 111 -41.10 -13.46 10.53
C PHE A 111 -40.76 -13.13 9.08
N ALA A 112 -40.44 -14.15 8.27
CA ALA A 112 -40.13 -13.98 6.84
C ALA A 112 -41.31 -13.38 6.06
N SER A 113 -42.53 -13.86 6.31
CA SER A 113 -43.76 -13.32 5.70
C SER A 113 -43.98 -11.85 6.08
N LYS A 114 -43.84 -11.48 7.36
CA LYS A 114 -43.97 -10.09 7.80
C LYS A 114 -42.90 -9.17 7.19
N CYS A 115 -41.67 -9.65 7.01
CA CYS A 115 -40.61 -8.90 6.32
C CYS A 115 -40.95 -8.68 4.83
N TYR A 116 -41.47 -9.70 4.15
CA TYR A 116 -41.89 -9.59 2.76
C TYR A 116 -43.02 -8.55 2.59
N ASP A 117 -44.05 -8.62 3.44
CA ASP A 117 -45.17 -7.66 3.42
C ASP A 117 -44.70 -6.21 3.62
N LEU A 118 -43.75 -5.99 4.55
CA LEU A 118 -43.15 -4.68 4.77
C LEU A 118 -42.35 -4.19 3.56
N ALA A 119 -41.61 -5.09 2.90
CA ALA A 119 -40.85 -4.74 1.70
C ALA A 119 -41.77 -4.31 0.56
N VAL A 120 -42.86 -5.05 0.32
CA VAL A 120 -43.89 -4.70 -0.68
C VAL A 120 -44.50 -3.34 -0.35
N LYS A 121 -44.92 -3.13 0.90
CA LYS A 121 -45.51 -1.86 1.35
C LYS A 121 -44.57 -0.68 1.08
N PHE A 122 -43.32 -0.74 1.55
CA PHE A 122 -42.37 0.36 1.35
C PHE A 122 -42.02 0.60 -0.12
N HIS A 123 -42.03 -0.45 -0.95
CA HIS A 123 -41.86 -0.30 -2.39
C HIS A 123 -43.04 0.43 -3.03
N THR A 124 -44.28 0.06 -2.68
CA THR A 124 -45.49 0.74 -3.19
C THR A 124 -45.60 2.21 -2.73
N GLU A 125 -45.03 2.54 -1.57
CA GLU A 125 -44.95 3.91 -1.03
C GLU A 125 -43.78 4.73 -1.62
N ASN A 126 -43.01 4.20 -2.58
CA ASN A 126 -41.79 4.81 -3.14
C ASN A 126 -40.68 5.13 -2.11
N ASN A 127 -40.70 4.49 -0.93
CA ASN A 127 -39.67 4.65 0.10
C ASN A 127 -38.50 3.71 -0.17
N GLN A 128 -37.68 4.04 -1.17
CA GLN A 128 -36.64 3.16 -1.70
C GLN A 128 -35.63 2.69 -0.66
N ILE A 129 -35.24 3.54 0.29
CA ILE A 129 -34.22 3.22 1.30
C ILE A 129 -34.73 2.15 2.28
N SER A 130 -35.96 2.34 2.78
CA SER A 130 -36.57 1.37 3.71
C SER A 130 -36.93 0.06 3.00
N ALA A 131 -37.39 0.14 1.75
CA ALA A 131 -37.65 -1.02 0.91
C ALA A 131 -36.35 -1.83 0.69
N SER A 132 -35.26 -1.20 0.24
CA SER A 132 -33.98 -1.89 0.01
C SER A 132 -33.42 -2.51 1.30
N LYS A 133 -33.51 -1.82 2.44
CA LYS A 133 -33.07 -2.36 3.73
C LYS A 133 -33.90 -3.57 4.16
N THR A 134 -35.21 -3.55 3.95
CA THR A 134 -36.10 -4.68 4.28
C THR A 134 -35.87 -5.87 3.34
N MET A 135 -35.63 -5.61 2.04
CA MET A 135 -35.21 -6.62 1.06
C MET A 135 -33.86 -7.24 1.45
N ALA A 136 -32.91 -6.46 1.97
CA ALA A 136 -31.63 -6.98 2.47
C ALA A 136 -31.80 -7.87 3.71
N ILE A 137 -32.71 -7.52 4.63
CA ILE A 137 -33.08 -8.40 5.75
C ILE A 137 -33.68 -9.71 5.24
N PHE A 138 -34.56 -9.64 4.23
CA PHE A 138 -35.14 -10.83 3.60
C PHE A 138 -34.08 -11.69 2.88
N GLY A 139 -33.13 -11.09 2.17
CA GLY A 139 -31.97 -11.78 1.59
C GLY A 139 -31.10 -12.46 2.64
N SER A 140 -30.88 -11.81 3.78
CA SER A 140 -30.15 -12.35 4.95
C SER A 140 -30.88 -13.55 5.62
N ILE A 141 -32.22 -13.56 5.59
CA ILE A 141 -33.04 -14.73 5.94
C ILE A 141 -32.78 -15.87 4.93
N GLY A 142 -32.81 -15.56 3.64
CA GLY A 142 -32.47 -16.50 2.57
C GLY A 142 -31.12 -17.17 2.78
N CYS A 143 -30.07 -16.39 3.08
CA CYS A 143 -28.71 -16.89 3.34
C CYS A 143 -28.61 -17.93 4.48
N ARG A 144 -29.52 -17.86 5.47
CA ARG A 144 -29.52 -18.73 6.66
C ARG A 144 -30.43 -19.94 6.54
N SER A 145 -31.44 -19.86 5.68
CA SER A 145 -32.52 -20.85 5.59
C SER A 145 -32.55 -21.62 4.28
N TRP A 146 -32.04 -21.07 3.18
CA TRP A 146 -31.93 -21.78 1.91
C TRP A 146 -30.70 -22.70 1.90
N PRO A 147 -30.77 -23.93 1.35
CA PRO A 147 -31.90 -24.56 0.65
C PRO A 147 -32.81 -25.42 1.55
N HIS A 148 -32.43 -25.64 2.82
CA HIS A 148 -33.05 -26.70 3.64
C HIS A 148 -34.40 -26.31 4.27
N ARG A 149 -34.54 -25.06 4.74
CA ARG A 149 -35.76 -24.57 5.41
C ARG A 149 -36.70 -23.83 4.46
N PHE A 150 -36.14 -23.09 3.49
CA PHE A 150 -36.89 -22.41 2.44
C PHE A 150 -36.38 -22.82 1.04
N PRO A 151 -36.73 -24.01 0.54
CA PRO A 151 -36.23 -24.50 -0.74
C PRO A 151 -36.72 -23.67 -1.93
N GLU A 152 -37.95 -23.16 -1.89
CA GLU A 152 -38.60 -22.41 -2.97
C GLU A 152 -38.19 -20.92 -3.03
N PHE A 153 -37.21 -20.47 -2.24
CA PHE A 153 -36.84 -19.05 -2.10
C PHE A 153 -36.64 -18.33 -3.45
N PHE A 154 -35.80 -18.88 -4.33
CA PHE A 154 -35.56 -18.29 -5.66
C PHE A 154 -36.75 -18.51 -6.61
N ALA A 155 -37.47 -19.62 -6.49
CA ALA A 155 -38.65 -19.91 -7.32
C ALA A 155 -39.79 -18.92 -7.05
N ASP A 156 -40.01 -18.55 -5.79
CA ASP A 156 -41.04 -17.58 -5.40
C ASP A 156 -40.69 -16.15 -5.85
N ILE A 157 -39.40 -15.77 -5.79
CA ILE A 157 -38.92 -14.52 -6.39
C ILE A 157 -39.11 -14.56 -7.92
N GLY A 158 -38.82 -15.69 -8.56
CA GLY A 158 -39.04 -15.91 -10.00
C GLY A 158 -40.50 -15.72 -10.42
N LYS A 159 -41.46 -16.24 -9.65
CA LYS A 159 -42.90 -16.01 -9.86
C LYS A 159 -43.25 -14.53 -9.79
N CYS A 160 -42.66 -13.77 -8.86
CA CYS A 160 -42.86 -12.32 -8.76
C CYS A 160 -42.34 -11.57 -9.98
N ILE A 161 -41.24 -12.03 -10.60
CA ILE A 161 -40.63 -11.43 -11.81
C ILE A 161 -41.47 -11.68 -13.06
N LEU A 162 -42.11 -12.86 -13.16
CA LEU A 162 -42.97 -13.21 -14.29
C LEU A 162 -44.29 -12.42 -14.32
N ASN A 163 -44.77 -11.95 -13.17
CA ASN A 163 -45.97 -11.11 -13.10
C ASN A 163 -45.63 -9.64 -13.40
N GLN A 164 -46.36 -9.03 -14.36
CA GLN A 164 -46.07 -7.68 -14.87
C GLN A 164 -46.12 -6.60 -13.78
N GLU A 165 -47.11 -6.64 -12.88
CA GLU A 165 -47.29 -5.62 -11.84
C GLU A 165 -46.20 -5.66 -10.76
N SER A 166 -45.66 -6.85 -10.47
CA SER A 166 -44.64 -7.06 -9.43
C SER A 166 -43.22 -7.23 -10.00
N ARG A 167 -43.03 -7.14 -11.32
CA ARG A 167 -41.75 -7.44 -11.97
C ARG A 167 -40.59 -6.62 -11.42
N ARG A 168 -40.76 -5.30 -11.30
CA ARG A 168 -39.73 -4.38 -10.78
C ARG A 168 -39.36 -4.69 -9.34
N PHE A 169 -40.36 -4.95 -8.50
CA PHE A 169 -40.15 -5.39 -7.12
C PHE A 169 -39.37 -6.70 -7.07
N GLY A 170 -39.77 -7.70 -7.86
CA GLY A 170 -39.13 -9.02 -7.92
C GLY A 170 -37.66 -8.94 -8.35
N LEU A 171 -37.35 -8.17 -9.41
CA LEU A 171 -35.99 -7.96 -9.87
C LEU A 171 -35.12 -7.24 -8.82
N LYS A 172 -35.66 -6.21 -8.16
CA LYS A 172 -34.93 -5.49 -7.10
C LYS A 172 -34.71 -6.36 -5.86
N LEU A 173 -35.70 -7.18 -5.48
CA LEU A 173 -35.58 -8.15 -4.39
C LEU A 173 -34.53 -9.21 -4.72
N LEU A 174 -34.50 -9.72 -5.95
CA LEU A 174 -33.49 -10.66 -6.42
C LEU A 174 -32.09 -10.03 -6.37
N LEU A 175 -31.92 -8.82 -6.89
CA LEU A 175 -30.64 -8.11 -6.91
C LEU A 175 -30.04 -7.98 -5.51
N ILE A 176 -30.82 -7.44 -4.57
CA ILE A 176 -30.38 -7.24 -3.19
C ILE A 176 -30.14 -8.58 -2.49
N SER A 177 -30.96 -9.60 -2.77
CA SER A 177 -30.71 -10.94 -2.26
C SER A 177 -29.38 -11.49 -2.77
N LEU A 178 -29.09 -11.38 -4.07
CA LEU A 178 -27.80 -11.81 -4.63
C LEU A 178 -26.61 -11.06 -4.01
N GLU A 179 -26.76 -9.77 -3.70
CA GLU A 179 -25.75 -9.00 -2.97
C GLU A 179 -25.51 -9.52 -1.55
N GLU A 180 -26.58 -9.86 -0.81
CA GLU A 180 -26.46 -10.47 0.52
C GLU A 180 -25.78 -11.84 0.48
N PHE A 181 -26.09 -12.66 -0.53
CA PHE A 181 -25.46 -13.97 -0.73
C PHE A 181 -24.00 -13.88 -1.17
N ASN A 182 -23.56 -12.75 -1.74
CA ASN A 182 -22.17 -12.51 -2.17
C ASN A 182 -21.31 -11.74 -1.13
N LYS A 183 -21.84 -11.47 0.07
CA LYS A 183 -21.05 -10.83 1.15
C LYS A 183 -19.90 -11.73 1.60
N ARG A 184 -18.65 -11.23 1.51
CA ARG A 184 -17.41 -11.97 1.81
C ARG A 184 -16.88 -11.71 3.23
N ASP A 185 -15.89 -12.51 3.65
CA ASP A 185 -14.96 -12.27 4.76
C ASP A 185 -15.59 -11.70 6.05
N GLY A 186 -16.58 -12.42 6.59
CA GLY A 186 -17.17 -12.07 7.87
C GLY A 186 -18.27 -11.01 7.82
N GLN A 187 -18.61 -10.46 6.65
CA GLN A 187 -19.72 -9.52 6.47
C GLN A 187 -21.10 -10.21 6.44
N SER A 188 -21.16 -11.50 6.05
CA SER A 188 -22.37 -12.33 6.00
C SER A 188 -22.97 -12.65 7.38
N GLY A 189 -22.12 -12.68 8.41
CA GLY A 189 -22.49 -13.09 9.77
C GLY A 189 -22.85 -14.58 9.91
N LEU A 190 -22.50 -15.44 8.95
CA LEU A 190 -22.68 -16.90 9.00
C LEU A 190 -21.45 -17.61 9.62
N LEU A 191 -21.55 -18.86 10.09
CA LEU A 191 -20.34 -19.63 10.43
C LEU A 191 -19.59 -20.05 9.15
N TYR A 192 -18.27 -20.27 9.23
CA TYR A 192 -17.45 -20.63 8.06
C TYR A 192 -18.00 -21.83 7.27
N GLU A 193 -18.38 -22.91 7.97
CA GLU A 193 -18.94 -24.10 7.30
C GLU A 193 -20.29 -23.81 6.63
N GLN A 194 -21.15 -23.00 7.27
CA GLN A 194 -22.44 -22.61 6.71
C GLN A 194 -22.27 -21.76 5.46
N GLU A 195 -21.37 -20.77 5.52
CA GLU A 195 -21.02 -19.90 4.40
C GLU A 195 -20.45 -20.71 3.22
N LYS A 196 -19.56 -21.66 3.50
CA LYS A 196 -19.03 -22.57 2.47
C LYS A 196 -20.12 -23.44 1.84
N THR A 197 -21.02 -24.03 2.64
CA THR A 197 -22.13 -24.82 2.09
C THR A 197 -23.10 -23.96 1.28
N LEU A 198 -23.37 -22.73 1.72
CA LEU A 198 -24.20 -21.77 1.00
C LEU A 198 -23.59 -21.44 -0.35
N LEU A 199 -22.30 -21.11 -0.40
CA LEU A 199 -21.56 -20.82 -1.64
C LEU A 199 -21.55 -22.02 -2.59
N GLN A 200 -21.33 -23.23 -2.08
CA GLN A 200 -21.39 -24.46 -2.89
C GLN A 200 -22.78 -24.73 -3.47
N ASN A 201 -23.85 -24.44 -2.72
CA ASN A 201 -25.22 -24.57 -3.21
C ASN A 201 -25.53 -23.47 -4.22
N MET A 202 -25.15 -22.21 -3.95
CA MET A 202 -25.29 -21.08 -4.87
C MET A 202 -24.59 -21.32 -6.19
N LYS A 203 -23.41 -21.94 -6.16
CA LYS A 203 -22.67 -22.35 -7.36
C LYS A 203 -23.43 -23.35 -8.24
N LYS A 204 -24.25 -24.22 -7.66
CA LYS A 204 -25.11 -25.14 -8.40
C LYS A 204 -26.33 -24.43 -8.97
N GLU A 205 -26.92 -23.53 -8.18
CA GLU A 205 -28.15 -22.80 -8.52
C GLU A 205 -27.91 -21.64 -9.50
N SER A 206 -26.70 -21.07 -9.53
CA SER A 206 -26.35 -19.89 -10.34
C SER A 206 -26.60 -20.11 -11.83
N ALA A 207 -26.45 -21.35 -12.33
CA ALA A 207 -26.78 -21.71 -13.70
C ALA A 207 -28.26 -21.47 -14.02
N SER A 208 -29.14 -21.93 -13.13
CA SER A 208 -30.60 -21.86 -13.30
C SER A 208 -31.08 -20.42 -13.23
N ILE A 209 -30.61 -19.67 -12.22
CA ILE A 209 -30.95 -18.25 -12.06
C ILE A 209 -30.45 -17.45 -13.28
N LEU A 210 -29.23 -17.71 -13.74
CA LEU A 210 -28.70 -17.04 -14.93
C LEU A 210 -29.56 -17.33 -16.16
N ASN A 211 -29.88 -18.60 -16.44
CA ASN A 211 -30.71 -18.95 -17.60
C ASN A 211 -32.09 -18.29 -17.55
N PHE A 212 -32.71 -18.24 -16.37
CA PHE A 212 -33.97 -17.53 -16.16
C PHE A 212 -33.86 -16.02 -16.45
N LEU A 213 -32.79 -15.37 -15.97
CA LEU A 213 -32.54 -13.94 -16.21
C LEU A 213 -32.22 -13.65 -17.68
N LEU A 214 -31.48 -14.53 -18.35
CA LEU A 214 -31.19 -14.42 -19.77
C LEU A 214 -32.45 -14.58 -20.62
N GLU A 215 -33.37 -15.47 -20.22
CA GLU A 215 -34.68 -15.57 -20.88
C GLU A 215 -35.51 -14.30 -20.68
N CYS A 216 -35.52 -13.74 -19.46
CA CYS A 216 -36.16 -12.46 -19.18
C CYS A 216 -35.59 -11.33 -20.05
N LEU A 217 -34.27 -11.23 -20.14
CA LEU A 217 -33.59 -10.24 -20.98
C LEU A 217 -33.94 -10.44 -22.46
N ASN A 218 -33.99 -11.68 -22.94
CA ASN A 218 -34.38 -12.00 -24.31
C ASN A 218 -35.83 -11.58 -24.61
N GLN A 219 -36.76 -11.78 -23.68
CA GLN A 219 -38.14 -11.30 -23.82
C GLN A 219 -38.21 -9.77 -23.87
N SER A 220 -37.46 -9.08 -23.00
CA SER A 220 -37.33 -7.62 -22.99
C SER A 220 -36.74 -7.10 -24.30
N MET A 221 -35.73 -7.79 -24.86
CA MET A 221 -35.07 -7.48 -26.13
C MET A 221 -35.94 -7.75 -27.36
N LYS A 222 -36.72 -8.84 -27.39
CA LYS A 222 -37.69 -9.10 -28.48
C LYS A 222 -38.74 -7.99 -28.59
N ALA A 223 -39.17 -7.45 -27.46
CA ALA A 223 -40.10 -6.32 -27.45
C ALA A 223 -39.46 -5.00 -27.96
N LEU A 224 -38.13 -4.86 -27.90
CA LEU A 224 -37.40 -3.73 -28.47
C LEU A 224 -37.24 -3.84 -30.00
N LEU A 225 -37.28 -5.06 -30.56
CA LEU A 225 -37.06 -5.30 -31.99
C LEU A 225 -37.95 -6.45 -32.49
N GLU A 226 -39.04 -6.10 -33.19
CA GLU A 226 -40.01 -7.05 -33.80
C GLU A 226 -39.35 -8.12 -34.72
N ASN A 227 -38.09 -7.91 -35.15
CA ASN A 227 -37.34 -8.79 -36.07
C ASN A 227 -36.10 -9.48 -35.47
N TYR A 228 -35.87 -9.43 -34.15
CA TYR A 228 -34.69 -10.10 -33.53
C TYR A 228 -34.75 -11.64 -33.57
N HIS A 229 -35.83 -12.22 -34.11
CA HIS A 229 -36.11 -13.66 -34.14
C HIS A 229 -35.20 -14.51 -35.03
N ASN A 230 -34.43 -13.93 -35.98
CA ASN A 230 -33.62 -14.71 -36.94
C ASN A 230 -32.24 -15.15 -36.41
N PHE A 231 -32.01 -15.09 -35.11
CA PHE A 231 -30.75 -15.44 -34.45
C PHE A 231 -30.54 -16.94 -34.17
N ASN A 232 -31.56 -17.77 -34.40
CA ASN A 232 -31.54 -19.20 -34.09
C ASN A 232 -31.09 -20.10 -35.28
N ALA A 233 -30.16 -19.62 -36.13
CA ALA A 233 -29.62 -20.45 -37.20
C ALA A 233 -28.47 -21.33 -36.69
N THR A 234 -28.46 -22.60 -37.12
CA THR A 234 -27.53 -23.65 -36.71
C THR A 234 -26.05 -23.24 -36.75
N PHE A 235 -25.39 -23.44 -35.61
CA PHE A 235 -24.01 -23.13 -35.30
C PHE A 235 -23.01 -23.90 -36.19
N ASN A 236 -22.07 -23.19 -36.84
CA ASN A 236 -20.84 -23.78 -37.39
C ASN A 236 -19.64 -23.13 -36.68
N GLU A 237 -18.90 -23.92 -35.90
CA GLU A 237 -17.79 -23.44 -35.04
C GLU A 237 -16.64 -22.74 -35.81
N SER A 238 -16.50 -22.99 -37.12
CA SER A 238 -15.37 -22.48 -37.92
C SER A 238 -15.48 -21.03 -38.42
N ARG A 239 -16.65 -20.37 -38.31
CA ARG A 239 -16.88 -18.96 -38.75
C ARG A 239 -17.58 -18.09 -37.71
N TYR A 240 -17.40 -18.43 -36.43
CA TYR A 240 -18.11 -17.78 -35.33
C TYR A 240 -17.84 -16.27 -35.24
N GLN A 241 -16.60 -15.82 -35.50
CA GLN A 241 -16.20 -14.41 -35.49
C GLN A 241 -16.94 -13.58 -36.55
N ASP A 242 -16.96 -14.04 -37.81
CA ASP A 242 -17.63 -13.33 -38.91
C ASP A 242 -19.15 -13.22 -38.68
N TYR A 243 -19.74 -14.30 -38.14
CA TYR A 243 -21.15 -14.31 -37.77
C TYR A 243 -21.44 -13.27 -36.69
N LEU A 244 -20.70 -13.28 -35.58
CA LEU A 244 -20.87 -12.33 -34.47
C LEU A 244 -20.70 -10.86 -34.91
N MET A 245 -19.69 -10.57 -35.75
CA MET A 245 -19.51 -9.24 -36.35
C MET A 245 -20.74 -8.83 -37.18
N SER A 246 -21.21 -9.70 -38.07
CA SER A 246 -22.36 -9.41 -38.95
C SER A 246 -23.63 -9.10 -38.15
N VAL A 247 -23.81 -9.84 -37.06
CA VAL A 247 -24.91 -9.77 -36.10
C VAL A 247 -24.95 -8.43 -35.38
N LEU A 248 -23.82 -8.03 -34.79
CA LEU A 248 -23.73 -6.78 -34.03
C LEU A 248 -23.86 -5.58 -34.97
N ASN A 249 -23.25 -5.66 -36.15
CA ASN A 249 -23.38 -4.63 -37.19
C ASN A 249 -24.81 -4.50 -37.71
N TYR A 250 -25.52 -5.62 -37.90
CA TYR A 250 -26.92 -5.61 -38.33
C TYR A 250 -27.85 -5.03 -37.26
N PHE A 251 -27.65 -5.38 -35.99
CA PHE A 251 -28.38 -4.78 -34.88
C PHE A 251 -28.17 -3.26 -34.82
N TYR A 252 -26.90 -2.83 -34.88
CA TYR A 252 -26.56 -1.41 -34.85
C TYR A 252 -27.15 -0.65 -36.04
N TYR A 253 -27.16 -1.26 -37.23
CA TYR A 253 -27.82 -0.71 -38.42
C TYR A 253 -29.34 -0.61 -38.25
N LEU A 254 -30.01 -1.64 -37.73
CA LEU A 254 -31.46 -1.60 -37.48
C LEU A 254 -31.82 -0.52 -36.46
N PHE A 255 -31.04 -0.41 -35.38
CA PHE A 255 -31.19 0.65 -34.39
C PHE A 255 -31.04 2.03 -35.02
N ALA A 256 -30.07 2.20 -35.94
CA ALA A 256 -29.85 3.43 -36.69
C ALA A 256 -31.02 3.82 -37.61
N VAL A 257 -31.70 2.85 -38.21
CA VAL A 257 -32.83 3.09 -39.13
C VAL A 257 -34.11 3.44 -38.37
N LYS A 258 -34.31 2.88 -37.16
CA LYS A 258 -35.51 3.06 -36.33
C LYS A 258 -35.21 3.74 -34.99
N THR A 259 -34.38 4.78 -35.00
CA THR A 259 -33.89 5.43 -33.77
C THR A 259 -35.00 5.95 -32.87
N GLU A 260 -35.96 6.72 -33.41
CA GLU A 260 -37.04 7.33 -32.61
C GLU A 260 -37.98 6.29 -31.98
N GLU A 261 -38.42 5.29 -32.76
CA GLU A 261 -39.26 4.19 -32.27
C GLU A 261 -38.52 3.39 -31.19
N SER A 262 -37.27 3.02 -31.44
CA SER A 262 -36.45 2.22 -30.51
C SER A 262 -36.14 2.99 -29.22
N LEU A 263 -35.90 4.30 -29.32
CA LEU A 263 -35.60 5.15 -28.16
C LEU A 263 -36.78 5.21 -27.19
N SER A 264 -37.99 5.41 -27.70
CA SER A 264 -39.20 5.47 -26.88
C SER A 264 -39.43 4.17 -26.07
N VAL A 265 -39.10 3.01 -26.65
CA VAL A 265 -39.22 1.72 -25.97
C VAL A 265 -38.11 1.53 -24.93
N ILE A 266 -36.88 2.00 -25.20
CA ILE A 266 -35.80 1.98 -24.22
C ILE A 266 -36.14 2.86 -23.03
N GLU A 267 -36.65 4.07 -23.23
CA GLU A 267 -37.02 4.98 -22.13
C GLU A 267 -38.07 4.35 -21.20
N LEU A 268 -39.07 3.66 -21.77
CA LEU A 268 -40.11 2.98 -20.99
C LEU A 268 -39.58 1.77 -20.20
N LYS A 269 -38.57 1.07 -20.73
CA LYS A 269 -38.05 -0.19 -20.15
C LYS A 269 -36.67 -0.09 -19.49
N ALA A 270 -36.02 1.07 -19.51
CA ALA A 270 -34.64 1.24 -19.08
C ALA A 270 -34.39 0.76 -17.65
N GLU A 271 -35.31 1.04 -16.72
CA GLU A 271 -35.20 0.60 -15.32
C GLU A 271 -35.23 -0.93 -15.20
N GLU A 272 -36.13 -1.60 -15.93
CA GLU A 272 -36.25 -3.06 -15.94
C GLU A 272 -35.02 -3.72 -16.57
N LEU A 273 -34.55 -3.20 -17.71
CA LEU A 273 -33.32 -3.66 -18.36
C LEU A 273 -32.10 -3.48 -17.46
N CYS A 274 -31.97 -2.34 -16.79
CA CYS A 274 -30.87 -2.11 -15.85
C CYS A 274 -30.91 -3.10 -14.69
N LEU A 275 -32.08 -3.37 -14.12
CA LEU A 275 -32.23 -4.34 -13.04
C LEU A 275 -31.91 -5.77 -13.49
N GLU A 276 -32.36 -6.18 -14.68
CA GLU A 276 -32.04 -7.49 -15.27
C GLU A 276 -30.54 -7.65 -15.47
N ILE A 277 -29.87 -6.66 -16.10
CA ILE A 277 -28.43 -6.66 -16.34
C ILE A 277 -27.66 -6.65 -15.01
N ASN A 278 -28.09 -5.85 -14.04
CA ASN A 278 -27.43 -5.79 -12.74
C ASN A 278 -27.58 -7.11 -11.96
N CYS A 279 -28.71 -7.82 -12.07
CA CYS A 279 -28.85 -9.15 -11.49
C CYS A 279 -27.85 -10.14 -12.10
N ILE A 280 -27.74 -10.14 -13.44
CA ILE A 280 -26.75 -10.96 -14.17
C ILE A 280 -25.33 -10.60 -13.71
N SER A 281 -25.03 -9.31 -13.64
CA SER A 281 -23.74 -8.76 -13.19
C SER A 281 -23.38 -9.23 -11.78
N ARG A 282 -24.34 -9.31 -10.85
CA ARG A 282 -24.10 -9.83 -9.49
C ARG A 282 -23.87 -11.33 -9.46
N ILE A 283 -24.50 -12.11 -10.35
CA ILE A 283 -24.19 -13.53 -10.52
C ILE A 283 -22.74 -13.70 -11.00
N PHE A 284 -22.29 -12.88 -11.94
CA PHE A 284 -20.90 -12.86 -12.39
C PHE A 284 -19.93 -12.34 -11.34
N ALA A 285 -20.37 -11.78 -10.22
CA ALA A 285 -19.48 -11.33 -9.14
C ALA A 285 -19.20 -12.42 -8.08
N PHE A 286 -19.81 -13.61 -8.18
CA PHE A 286 -19.50 -14.75 -7.30
C PHE A 286 -18.15 -15.37 -7.67
N GLU A 287 -17.27 -15.67 -6.70
CA GLU A 287 -15.90 -16.15 -6.96
C GLU A 287 -15.82 -17.56 -7.59
N GLU A 288 -16.88 -18.36 -7.45
CA GLU A 288 -16.94 -19.75 -7.93
C GLU A 288 -18.02 -19.98 -8.99
N PHE A 289 -18.16 -19.08 -9.95
CA PHE A 289 -19.09 -19.26 -11.07
C PHE A 289 -18.49 -20.20 -12.14
N ASP A 290 -19.10 -21.37 -12.38
CA ASP A 290 -18.59 -22.42 -13.30
C ASP A 290 -19.55 -22.68 -14.50
N CYS A 291 -20.52 -21.80 -14.77
CA CYS A 291 -21.49 -22.00 -15.86
C CYS A 291 -21.04 -21.31 -17.15
N LEU A 292 -21.16 -21.99 -18.28
CA LEU A 292 -20.93 -21.39 -19.60
C LEU A 292 -22.04 -20.39 -19.91
N VAL A 293 -21.68 -19.14 -20.23
CA VAL A 293 -22.64 -18.17 -20.75
C VAL A 293 -22.84 -18.50 -22.23
N GLU A 294 -24.09 -18.73 -22.63
CA GLU A 294 -24.40 -18.98 -24.03
C GLU A 294 -23.98 -17.79 -24.92
N ASN A 295 -23.45 -18.09 -26.10
CA ASN A 295 -22.98 -17.08 -27.05
C ASN A 295 -24.06 -16.06 -27.44
N ILE A 296 -25.33 -16.48 -27.48
CA ILE A 296 -26.48 -15.61 -27.82
C ILE A 296 -26.72 -14.55 -26.73
N ALA A 297 -26.56 -14.93 -25.46
CA ALA A 297 -26.70 -14.00 -24.33
C ALA A 297 -25.58 -12.95 -24.31
N LEU A 298 -24.35 -13.35 -24.66
CA LEU A 298 -23.24 -12.41 -24.84
C LEU A 298 -23.53 -11.42 -25.97
N CYS A 299 -24.07 -11.88 -27.11
CA CYS A 299 -24.49 -10.98 -28.20
C CYS A 299 -25.50 -9.92 -27.74
N GLN A 300 -26.47 -10.29 -26.89
CA GLN A 300 -27.49 -9.37 -26.39
C GLN A 300 -26.89 -8.30 -25.48
N LEU A 301 -26.00 -8.70 -24.56
CA LEU A 301 -25.29 -7.76 -23.69
C LEU A 301 -24.37 -6.84 -24.51
N PHE A 302 -23.70 -7.39 -25.54
CA PHE A 302 -22.85 -6.61 -26.44
C PHE A 302 -23.70 -5.57 -27.19
N ALA A 303 -24.84 -5.98 -27.73
CA ALA A 303 -25.77 -5.09 -28.40
C ALA A 303 -26.21 -3.93 -27.49
N LEU A 304 -26.58 -4.19 -26.24
CA LEU A 304 -27.01 -3.18 -25.26
C LEU A 304 -25.88 -2.20 -24.85
N ALA A 305 -24.64 -2.68 -24.73
CA ALA A 305 -23.48 -1.82 -24.48
C ALA A 305 -23.19 -0.88 -25.66
N MET A 306 -23.40 -1.35 -26.90
CA MET A 306 -23.13 -0.57 -28.11
C MET A 306 -24.15 0.54 -28.40
N ILE A 307 -25.35 0.51 -27.81
CA ILE A 307 -26.41 1.51 -28.08
C ILE A 307 -25.94 2.92 -27.66
N GLY A 308 -25.28 3.05 -26.51
CA GLY A 308 -24.73 4.31 -26.03
C GLY A 308 -23.58 4.87 -26.88
N LEU A 309 -23.00 4.06 -27.78
CA LEU A 309 -22.00 4.50 -28.75
C LEU A 309 -22.63 5.04 -30.04
N PHE A 310 -23.97 5.10 -30.13
CA PHE A 310 -24.66 5.65 -31.30
C PHE A 310 -24.66 7.20 -31.29
N PRO A 311 -24.09 7.88 -32.30
CA PRO A 311 -23.82 9.32 -32.26
C PRO A 311 -25.01 10.24 -31.98
N SER A 312 -26.24 9.86 -32.35
CA SER A 312 -27.42 10.70 -32.15
C SER A 312 -28.16 10.46 -30.82
N VAL A 313 -27.71 9.50 -30.01
CA VAL A 313 -28.40 9.06 -28.79
C VAL A 313 -27.48 9.18 -27.56
N VAL A 314 -26.24 9.61 -27.75
CA VAL A 314 -25.19 9.66 -26.71
C VAL A 314 -25.65 10.44 -25.47
N ASP A 315 -26.45 11.49 -25.61
CA ASP A 315 -26.93 12.34 -24.49
C ASP A 315 -28.24 11.86 -23.82
N ASN A 316 -28.82 10.74 -24.26
CA ASN A 316 -30.05 10.22 -23.65
C ASN A 316 -29.75 9.46 -22.35
N GLU A 317 -30.26 9.96 -21.21
CA GLU A 317 -30.01 9.39 -19.87
C GLU A 317 -30.44 7.92 -19.75
N ALA A 318 -31.55 7.51 -20.38
CA ALA A 318 -32.04 6.13 -20.31
C ALA A 318 -31.08 5.17 -21.04
N VAL A 319 -30.60 5.56 -22.23
CA VAL A 319 -29.65 4.76 -23.01
C VAL A 319 -28.29 4.68 -22.34
N VAL A 320 -27.79 5.81 -21.81
CA VAL A 320 -26.52 5.85 -21.07
C VAL A 320 -26.59 4.92 -19.85
N ARG A 321 -27.69 4.94 -19.09
CA ARG A 321 -27.86 4.05 -17.94
C ARG A 321 -27.82 2.57 -18.33
N VAL A 322 -28.51 2.18 -19.40
CA VAL A 322 -28.52 0.79 -19.90
C VAL A 322 -27.15 0.35 -20.40
N SER A 323 -26.46 1.19 -21.19
CA SER A 323 -25.12 0.86 -21.68
C SER A 323 -24.10 0.77 -20.54
N ARG A 324 -24.16 1.64 -19.53
CA ARG A 324 -23.31 1.55 -18.34
C ARG A 324 -23.55 0.28 -17.54
N ALA A 325 -24.81 -0.11 -17.34
CA ALA A 325 -25.14 -1.37 -16.68
C ALA A 325 -24.53 -2.57 -17.44
N ALA A 326 -24.58 -2.54 -18.78
CA ALA A 326 -23.97 -3.57 -19.62
C ALA A 326 -22.43 -3.60 -19.50
N PHE A 327 -21.75 -2.45 -19.53
CA PHE A 327 -20.30 -2.38 -19.31
C PHE A 327 -19.90 -2.86 -17.91
N GLY A 328 -20.62 -2.47 -16.87
CA GLY A 328 -20.38 -2.98 -15.51
C GLY A 328 -20.59 -4.49 -15.38
N CYS A 329 -21.55 -5.06 -16.12
CA CYS A 329 -21.74 -6.50 -16.23
C CYS A 329 -20.53 -7.21 -16.86
N PHE A 330 -19.98 -6.64 -17.94
CA PHE A 330 -18.75 -7.16 -18.56
C PHE A 330 -17.53 -7.05 -17.66
N LEU A 331 -17.40 -5.96 -16.91
CA LEU A 331 -16.30 -5.78 -15.98
C LEU A 331 -16.30 -6.90 -14.94
N HIS A 332 -17.44 -7.17 -14.29
CA HIS A 332 -17.52 -8.28 -13.32
C HIS A 332 -17.26 -9.66 -13.97
N LEU A 333 -17.73 -9.87 -15.21
CA LEU A 333 -17.46 -11.09 -15.96
C LEU A 333 -15.95 -11.29 -16.23
N LEU A 334 -15.21 -10.24 -16.59
CA LEU A 334 -13.77 -10.28 -16.84
C LEU A 334 -12.93 -10.41 -15.57
N MET A 335 -13.41 -9.91 -14.44
CA MET A 335 -12.75 -10.02 -13.14
C MET A 335 -12.79 -11.45 -12.56
N GLN A 336 -13.49 -12.38 -13.22
CA GLN A 336 -13.60 -13.77 -12.77
C GLN A 336 -12.30 -14.56 -13.00
N PRO A 337 -11.83 -15.34 -12.01
CA PRO A 337 -10.56 -16.08 -12.09
C PRO A 337 -10.55 -17.19 -13.16
N LYS A 338 -11.71 -17.57 -13.70
CA LYS A 338 -11.88 -18.51 -14.82
C LYS A 338 -12.75 -17.94 -15.94
N ALA A 339 -12.77 -16.62 -16.12
CA ALA A 339 -13.52 -15.98 -17.20
C ALA A 339 -13.27 -16.65 -18.56
N ASP A 340 -12.04 -17.13 -18.76
CA ASP A 340 -11.52 -17.78 -19.96
C ASP A 340 -12.19 -19.13 -20.30
N LYS A 341 -12.87 -19.74 -19.33
CA LYS A 341 -13.71 -20.95 -19.47
C LYS A 341 -15.20 -20.64 -19.58
N VAL A 342 -15.61 -19.43 -19.20
CA VAL A 342 -17.02 -19.00 -19.11
C VAL A 342 -17.48 -18.29 -20.39
N VAL A 343 -16.57 -17.57 -21.05
CA VAL A 343 -16.81 -16.81 -22.29
C VAL A 343 -15.90 -17.34 -23.38
N GLY A 344 -16.44 -17.55 -24.58
CA GLY A 344 -15.62 -17.86 -25.76
C GLY A 344 -14.64 -16.72 -26.03
N LYS A 345 -13.33 -16.98 -25.94
CA LYS A 345 -12.25 -15.99 -26.15
C LYS A 345 -12.42 -15.19 -27.46
N ILE A 346 -12.82 -15.87 -28.54
CA ILE A 346 -13.10 -15.28 -29.85
C ILE A 346 -14.27 -14.28 -29.79
N ALA A 347 -15.31 -14.55 -28.99
CA ALA A 347 -16.47 -13.68 -28.87
C ALA A 347 -16.09 -12.30 -28.29
N PHE A 348 -15.24 -12.30 -27.27
CA PHE A 348 -14.84 -11.08 -26.59
C PHE A 348 -13.87 -10.24 -27.42
N GLU A 349 -12.90 -10.87 -28.10
CA GLU A 349 -12.03 -10.18 -29.06
C GLU A 349 -12.83 -9.52 -30.19
N THR A 350 -13.84 -10.21 -30.69
CA THR A 350 -14.76 -9.70 -31.72
C THR A 350 -15.56 -8.50 -31.21
N PHE A 351 -16.03 -8.56 -29.97
CA PHE A 351 -16.73 -7.45 -29.33
C PHE A 351 -15.84 -6.22 -29.13
N ILE A 352 -14.61 -6.40 -28.64
CA ILE A 352 -13.61 -5.34 -28.51
C ILE A 352 -13.36 -4.66 -29.86
N LEU A 353 -13.24 -5.45 -30.94
CA LEU A 353 -13.11 -4.93 -32.31
C LEU A 353 -14.33 -4.13 -32.76
N CYS A 354 -15.55 -4.64 -32.52
CA CYS A 354 -16.79 -3.91 -32.81
C CYS A 354 -16.82 -2.56 -32.08
N ILE A 355 -16.49 -2.55 -30.80
CA ILE A 355 -16.38 -1.35 -29.96
C ILE A 355 -15.41 -0.35 -30.57
N ALA A 356 -14.17 -0.78 -30.87
CA ALA A 356 -13.14 0.14 -31.35
C ALA A 356 -13.56 0.81 -32.65
N ASN A 357 -14.12 0.03 -33.59
CA ASN A 357 -14.66 0.57 -34.83
C ASN A 357 -15.76 1.63 -34.58
N ARG A 358 -16.68 1.39 -33.63
CA ARG A 358 -17.74 2.36 -33.32
C ARG A 358 -17.26 3.58 -32.55
N LEU A 359 -16.27 3.43 -31.69
CA LEU A 359 -15.62 4.57 -31.04
C LEU A 359 -14.92 5.46 -32.08
N VAL A 360 -14.23 4.86 -33.06
CA VAL A 360 -13.65 5.62 -34.18
C VAL A 360 -14.74 6.39 -34.93
N GLU A 361 -15.91 5.79 -35.18
CA GLU A 361 -17.05 6.47 -35.81
C GLU A 361 -17.63 7.60 -34.93
N LEU A 362 -17.76 7.38 -33.62
CA LEU A 362 -18.28 8.38 -32.68
C LEU A 362 -17.34 9.60 -32.60
N PHE A 363 -16.04 9.36 -32.45
CA PHE A 363 -15.05 10.44 -32.34
C PHE A 363 -14.73 11.12 -33.67
N THR A 364 -14.92 10.48 -34.84
CA THR A 364 -14.83 11.19 -36.14
C THR A 364 -15.97 12.18 -36.34
N LYS A 365 -17.17 11.90 -35.82
CA LYS A 365 -18.30 12.84 -35.85
C LYS A 365 -18.19 13.93 -34.78
N TYR A 366 -17.56 13.63 -33.65
CA TYR A 366 -17.30 14.60 -32.57
C TYR A 366 -16.52 15.83 -33.06
N ASP A 367 -15.51 15.63 -33.92
CA ASP A 367 -14.72 16.71 -34.56
C ASP A 367 -15.53 17.65 -35.47
N GLN A 368 -16.67 17.20 -35.99
CA GLN A 368 -17.50 18.01 -36.89
C GLN A 368 -18.45 18.95 -36.14
N GLY A 369 -18.74 18.68 -34.85
CA GLY A 369 -19.76 19.39 -34.08
C GLY A 369 -19.28 20.57 -33.23
N ASN A 370 -18.01 20.60 -32.79
CA ASN A 370 -17.57 21.50 -31.69
C ASN A 370 -16.54 22.58 -32.07
N LYS A 371 -16.40 22.95 -33.34
CA LYS A 371 -15.64 24.17 -33.71
C LYS A 371 -16.46 25.46 -33.64
N LEU A 372 -17.69 25.45 -33.14
CA LEU A 372 -18.51 26.64 -33.00
C LEU A 372 -19.17 26.73 -31.62
N GLN A 373 -18.57 27.58 -30.78
CA GLN A 373 -19.22 28.51 -29.84
C GLN A 373 -20.15 27.89 -28.77
N THR A 374 -19.68 27.85 -27.52
CA THR A 374 -20.35 28.48 -26.35
C THR A 374 -19.55 28.20 -25.07
N GLY A 375 -19.19 29.26 -24.36
CA GLY A 375 -18.50 29.21 -23.07
C GLY A 375 -19.47 29.08 -21.89
N GLU A 376 -20.21 27.98 -21.84
CA GLU A 376 -20.92 27.57 -20.62
C GLU A 376 -20.19 26.38 -20.00
N MET A 377 -20.17 26.29 -18.66
CA MET A 377 -19.63 25.11 -17.96
C MET A 377 -20.43 23.88 -18.40
N VAL A 378 -19.84 23.11 -19.32
CA VAL A 378 -20.50 21.96 -19.93
C VAL A 378 -20.56 20.85 -18.89
N GLU A 379 -21.77 20.46 -18.50
CA GLU A 379 -22.02 19.24 -17.74
C GLU A 379 -21.24 18.08 -18.39
N GLU A 380 -20.58 17.27 -17.55
CA GLU A 380 -19.74 16.14 -17.97
C GLU A 380 -20.49 15.27 -19.01
N LYS A 381 -20.13 15.45 -20.28
CA LYS A 381 -20.85 14.87 -21.43
C LYS A 381 -20.97 13.36 -21.25
N SER A 382 -22.14 12.81 -21.51
CA SER A 382 -22.42 11.37 -21.40
C SER A 382 -21.47 10.49 -22.23
N SER A 383 -20.90 11.03 -23.32
CA SER A 383 -19.83 10.40 -24.12
C SER A 383 -18.58 10.09 -23.30
N ILE A 384 -18.19 10.98 -22.38
CA ILE A 384 -17.03 10.82 -21.49
C ILE A 384 -17.27 9.66 -20.51
N LYS A 385 -18.49 9.60 -19.95
CA LYS A 385 -18.89 8.53 -19.03
C LYS A 385 -18.81 7.15 -19.70
N ILE A 386 -19.31 7.02 -20.93
CA ILE A 386 -19.25 5.76 -21.68
C ILE A 386 -17.79 5.40 -22.04
N ALA A 387 -16.98 6.36 -22.45
CA ALA A 387 -15.56 6.13 -22.75
C ALA A 387 -14.76 5.69 -21.51
N SER A 388 -15.05 6.24 -20.33
CA SER A 388 -14.39 5.86 -19.08
C SER A 388 -14.68 4.39 -18.68
N GLU A 389 -15.94 3.97 -18.73
CA GLU A 389 -16.37 2.59 -18.43
C GLU A 389 -15.73 1.60 -19.41
N LEU A 390 -15.64 2.01 -20.68
CA LEU A 390 -14.97 1.22 -21.71
C LEU A 390 -13.49 1.01 -21.44
N ALA A 391 -12.79 2.09 -21.05
CA ALA A 391 -11.39 2.04 -20.65
C ALA A 391 -11.17 1.07 -19.48
N GLU A 392 -12.10 0.99 -18.51
CA GLU A 392 -12.02 0.02 -17.41
C GLU A 392 -12.14 -1.42 -17.89
N VAL A 393 -13.12 -1.70 -18.75
CA VAL A 393 -13.34 -3.04 -19.34
C VAL A 393 -12.10 -3.49 -20.11
N VAL A 394 -11.52 -2.59 -20.90
CA VAL A 394 -10.30 -2.85 -21.68
C VAL A 394 -9.11 -3.10 -20.76
N ARG A 395 -8.88 -2.25 -19.74
CA ARG A 395 -7.82 -2.46 -18.74
C ARG A 395 -7.95 -3.82 -18.07
N CYS A 396 -9.17 -4.21 -17.66
CA CYS A 396 -9.42 -5.50 -17.05
C CYS A 396 -9.15 -6.66 -18.02
N TYR A 397 -9.51 -6.52 -19.29
CA TYR A 397 -9.25 -7.53 -20.31
C TYR A 397 -7.74 -7.77 -20.51
N PHE A 398 -6.95 -6.70 -20.69
CA PHE A 398 -5.50 -6.81 -20.90
C PHE A 398 -4.74 -7.30 -19.67
N SER A 399 -5.15 -6.89 -18.47
CA SER A 399 -4.50 -7.30 -17.22
C SER A 399 -4.84 -8.73 -16.80
N ASN A 400 -6.12 -9.10 -16.83
CA ASN A 400 -6.61 -10.33 -16.21
C ASN A 400 -6.96 -11.46 -17.20
N TYR A 401 -7.30 -11.15 -18.46
CA TYR A 401 -7.86 -12.12 -19.40
C TYR A 401 -6.92 -12.50 -20.55
N LEU A 402 -6.05 -11.58 -20.98
CA LEU A 402 -5.17 -11.79 -22.14
C LEU A 402 -3.97 -12.68 -21.79
N LEU A 403 -3.82 -13.82 -22.48
CA LEU A 403 -2.69 -14.74 -22.28
C LEU A 403 -1.48 -14.37 -23.16
N PRO A 404 -0.24 -14.75 -22.78
CA PRO A 404 1.00 -14.38 -23.50
C PRO A 404 0.99 -14.70 -25.01
N GLY A 405 0.39 -15.82 -25.41
CA GLY A 405 0.32 -16.26 -26.81
C GLY A 405 -0.78 -15.59 -27.65
N GLN A 406 -1.54 -14.64 -27.09
CA GLN A 406 -2.69 -14.02 -27.75
C GLN A 406 -2.45 -12.58 -28.20
N PHE A 407 -1.35 -11.95 -27.76
CA PHE A 407 -0.83 -10.74 -28.41
C PHE A 407 -0.51 -10.97 -29.90
N PHE A 408 -0.51 -12.21 -30.38
CA PHE A 408 -0.34 -12.57 -31.79
C PHE A 408 -1.56 -12.34 -32.68
N HIS A 409 -2.77 -12.20 -32.09
CA HIS A 409 -4.00 -12.20 -32.87
C HIS A 409 -4.19 -10.85 -33.59
N GLU A 410 -4.56 -10.88 -34.87
CA GLU A 410 -4.75 -9.67 -35.70
C GLU A 410 -5.83 -8.74 -35.11
N SER A 411 -6.80 -9.30 -34.39
CA SER A 411 -7.84 -8.55 -33.67
C SER A 411 -7.26 -7.60 -32.62
N VAL A 412 -6.30 -8.07 -31.82
CA VAL A 412 -5.67 -7.28 -30.76
C VAL A 412 -4.79 -6.20 -31.38
N LEU A 413 -4.01 -6.52 -32.41
CA LEU A 413 -3.22 -5.54 -33.16
C LEU A 413 -4.12 -4.43 -33.73
N LYS A 414 -5.22 -4.81 -34.39
CA LYS A 414 -6.15 -3.87 -35.00
C LYS A 414 -6.82 -2.97 -33.95
N TYR A 415 -7.19 -3.53 -32.80
CA TYR A 415 -7.70 -2.76 -31.67
C TYR A 415 -6.70 -1.70 -31.19
N MET A 416 -5.43 -2.08 -31.06
CA MET A 416 -4.36 -1.18 -30.62
C MET A 416 -4.12 -0.04 -31.63
N GLU A 417 -4.18 -0.34 -32.92
CA GLU A 417 -4.15 0.68 -33.98
C GLU A 417 -5.35 1.63 -33.89
N ASP A 418 -6.57 1.09 -33.78
CA ASP A 418 -7.80 1.89 -33.77
C ASP A 418 -7.90 2.77 -32.51
N THR A 419 -7.47 2.26 -31.35
CA THR A 419 -7.41 3.04 -30.10
C THR A 419 -6.31 4.10 -30.11
N LEU A 420 -5.18 3.84 -30.79
CA LEU A 420 -4.18 4.88 -31.03
C LEU A 420 -4.75 5.99 -31.93
N GLN A 421 -5.50 5.65 -32.98
CA GLN A 421 -6.19 6.62 -33.82
C GLN A 421 -7.25 7.43 -33.06
N ILE A 422 -7.97 6.81 -32.13
CA ILE A 422 -8.89 7.51 -31.22
C ILE A 422 -8.11 8.47 -30.33
N TYR A 423 -7.01 8.01 -29.74
CA TYR A 423 -6.17 8.85 -28.88
C TYR A 423 -5.65 10.09 -29.62
N ILE A 424 -5.22 9.94 -30.89
CA ILE A 424 -4.80 11.05 -31.76
C ILE A 424 -5.92 12.09 -31.97
N LYS A 425 -7.18 11.65 -32.03
CA LYS A 425 -8.33 12.56 -32.20
C LYS A 425 -8.74 13.23 -30.89
N VAL A 426 -8.60 12.52 -29.78
CA VAL A 426 -8.97 13.00 -28.45
C VAL A 426 -7.73 13.55 -27.72
N LEU A 427 -6.78 14.11 -28.50
CA LEU A 427 -5.59 14.72 -27.93
C LEU A 427 -5.92 15.98 -27.13
N ASP A 428 -6.90 16.75 -27.57
CA ASP A 428 -7.16 18.09 -27.03
C ASP A 428 -8.08 18.09 -25.79
N ASP A 429 -8.68 16.94 -25.41
CA ASP A 429 -9.54 16.82 -24.22
C ASP A 429 -8.76 16.20 -23.04
N GLU A 430 -8.56 16.98 -21.97
CA GLU A 430 -7.78 16.58 -20.79
C GLU A 430 -8.34 15.32 -20.10
N SER A 431 -9.66 15.28 -19.87
CA SER A 431 -10.30 14.20 -19.13
C SER A 431 -10.13 12.86 -19.84
N LEU A 432 -10.44 12.83 -21.13
CA LEU A 432 -10.32 11.65 -21.96
C LEU A 432 -8.85 11.26 -22.17
N SER A 433 -7.94 12.24 -22.29
CA SER A 433 -6.51 11.98 -22.41
C SER A 433 -5.94 11.17 -21.25
N SER A 434 -6.29 11.54 -20.02
CA SER A 434 -5.82 10.88 -18.81
C SER A 434 -6.30 9.43 -18.73
N PHE A 435 -7.58 9.19 -19.06
CA PHE A 435 -8.13 7.84 -19.12
C PHE A 435 -7.43 6.96 -20.16
N PHE A 436 -7.21 7.46 -21.38
CA PHE A 436 -6.49 6.71 -22.40
C PHE A 436 -5.02 6.45 -22.01
N CYS A 437 -4.32 7.43 -21.45
CA CYS A 437 -2.96 7.25 -20.92
C CYS A 437 -2.88 6.14 -19.87
N SER A 438 -3.80 6.14 -18.90
CA SER A 438 -3.86 5.10 -17.86
C SER A 438 -4.14 3.71 -18.45
N THR A 439 -4.96 3.65 -19.50
CA THR A 439 -5.30 2.41 -20.21
C THR A 439 -4.08 1.85 -20.94
N TRP A 440 -3.38 2.71 -21.69
CA TRP A 440 -2.16 2.34 -22.39
C TRP A 440 -1.01 1.94 -21.44
N ALA A 441 -0.89 2.58 -20.28
CA ALA A 441 0.07 2.19 -19.25
C ALA A 441 -0.20 0.76 -18.75
N CYS A 442 -1.47 0.42 -18.46
CA CYS A 442 -1.87 -0.95 -18.09
C CYS A 442 -1.55 -1.96 -19.19
N ILE A 443 -1.83 -1.62 -20.46
CA ILE A 443 -1.53 -2.51 -21.59
C ILE A 443 -0.02 -2.74 -21.73
N ALA A 444 0.79 -1.69 -21.64
CA ALA A 444 2.25 -1.78 -21.74
C ALA A 444 2.86 -2.62 -20.59
N GLU A 445 2.37 -2.44 -19.35
CA GLU A 445 2.78 -3.26 -18.20
C GLU A 445 2.39 -4.73 -18.36
N SER A 446 1.19 -4.99 -18.87
CA SER A 446 0.71 -6.35 -19.15
C SER A 446 1.57 -7.01 -20.24
N MET A 447 1.85 -6.29 -21.33
CA MET A 447 2.77 -6.74 -22.38
C MET A 447 4.14 -7.09 -21.78
N LYS A 448 4.74 -6.19 -20.99
CA LYS A 448 6.01 -6.44 -20.30
C LYS A 448 5.96 -7.73 -19.47
N PHE A 449 4.97 -7.87 -18.60
CA PHE A 449 4.86 -9.00 -17.67
C PHE A 449 4.80 -10.34 -18.42
N TYR A 450 3.96 -10.43 -19.46
CA TYR A 450 3.77 -11.68 -20.20
C TYR A 450 4.92 -12.02 -21.16
N MET A 451 5.63 -11.01 -21.67
CA MET A 451 6.71 -11.17 -22.65
C MET A 451 8.04 -11.57 -21.99
N HIS A 452 8.35 -11.08 -20.78
CA HIS A 452 9.51 -11.55 -20.01
C HIS A 452 9.42 -13.03 -19.61
N GLY A 453 8.21 -13.61 -19.51
CA GLY A 453 8.01 -15.03 -19.21
C GLY A 453 8.21 -16.00 -20.38
N SER A 454 8.28 -15.52 -21.63
CA SER A 454 8.18 -16.34 -22.86
C SER A 454 9.33 -16.08 -23.84
N TYR A 455 10.58 -16.27 -23.40
CA TYR A 455 11.80 -15.71 -24.01
C TYR A 455 12.09 -16.01 -25.51
N PRO A 456 11.69 -17.14 -26.15
CA PRO A 456 11.96 -17.33 -27.58
C PRO A 456 10.84 -16.80 -28.51
N ILE A 457 9.67 -16.47 -27.97
CA ILE A 457 8.48 -16.07 -28.73
C ILE A 457 8.34 -14.53 -28.78
N ALA A 458 8.96 -13.83 -27.83
CA ALA A 458 8.87 -12.38 -27.65
C ALA A 458 9.46 -11.55 -28.81
N SER A 459 10.58 -11.94 -29.41
CA SER A 459 11.25 -11.12 -30.45
C SER A 459 10.43 -10.94 -31.72
N ASN A 460 9.74 -12.00 -32.18
CA ASN A 460 8.85 -11.94 -33.34
C ASN A 460 7.58 -11.12 -33.07
N ILE A 461 7.10 -11.08 -31.82
CA ILE A 461 5.97 -10.23 -31.42
C ILE A 461 6.41 -8.77 -31.42
N VAL A 462 7.51 -8.45 -30.75
CA VAL A 462 8.05 -7.09 -30.68
C VAL A 462 8.23 -6.50 -32.07
N ALA A 463 8.74 -7.29 -33.03
CA ALA A 463 8.87 -6.87 -34.43
C ALA A 463 7.52 -6.50 -35.11
N LYS A 464 6.42 -7.18 -34.79
CA LYS A 464 5.08 -6.85 -35.33
C LYS A 464 4.52 -5.56 -34.74
N TYR A 465 4.80 -5.28 -33.46
CA TYR A 465 4.32 -4.08 -32.77
C TYR A 465 5.25 -2.89 -32.94
N GLN A 466 6.39 -3.03 -33.61
CA GLN A 466 7.43 -2.00 -33.68
C GLN A 466 6.93 -0.68 -34.29
N CYS A 467 6.15 -0.74 -35.37
CA CYS A 467 5.52 0.45 -35.97
C CYS A 467 4.53 1.12 -35.01
N ILE A 468 3.70 0.32 -34.35
CA ILE A 468 2.72 0.81 -33.37
C ILE A 468 3.43 1.47 -32.19
N PHE A 469 4.51 0.87 -31.67
CA PHE A 469 5.34 1.46 -30.62
C PHE A 469 5.97 2.78 -31.05
N GLN A 470 6.49 2.85 -32.27
CA GLN A 470 7.02 4.09 -32.83
C GLN A 470 5.95 5.18 -32.90
N ASP A 471 4.76 4.86 -33.42
CA ASP A 471 3.64 5.80 -33.54
C ASP A 471 3.14 6.24 -32.17
N ILE A 472 2.97 5.30 -31.23
CA ILE A 472 2.62 5.55 -29.83
C ILE A 472 3.59 6.54 -29.19
N ILE A 473 4.90 6.27 -29.30
CA ILE A 473 5.93 7.13 -28.73
C ILE A 473 5.82 8.51 -29.38
N ASN A 474 5.73 8.58 -30.71
CA ASN A 474 5.61 9.86 -31.41
C ASN A 474 4.38 10.66 -31.00
N VAL A 475 3.22 10.02 -30.90
CA VAL A 475 1.95 10.65 -30.53
C VAL A 475 1.94 11.08 -29.06
N PHE A 476 2.44 10.24 -28.14
CA PHE A 476 2.51 10.61 -26.73
C PHE A 476 3.51 11.73 -26.48
N PHE A 477 4.67 11.71 -27.15
CA PHE A 477 5.56 12.86 -27.17
C PHE A 477 4.82 14.07 -27.73
N GLU A 478 4.25 14.04 -28.94
CA GLU A 478 3.47 15.13 -29.55
C GLU A 478 2.37 15.70 -28.64
N LYS A 479 1.68 14.86 -27.86
CA LYS A 479 0.67 15.31 -26.88
C LYS A 479 1.25 16.05 -25.69
N THR A 480 2.34 15.52 -25.10
CA THR A 480 3.07 16.29 -24.08
C THR A 480 3.53 17.64 -24.64
N LEU A 481 3.77 17.76 -25.96
CA LEU A 481 4.07 19.03 -26.63
C LEU A 481 2.85 19.94 -26.79
N LYS A 482 1.63 19.40 -27.03
CA LYS A 482 0.41 20.18 -27.30
C LYS A 482 -0.36 20.62 -26.06
N ASN A 483 -0.43 19.81 -25.01
CA ASN A 483 -1.00 20.22 -23.71
C ASN A 483 -0.19 21.34 -23.01
N CYS A 484 0.92 21.78 -23.62
CA CYS A 484 1.60 23.03 -23.26
C CYS A 484 0.79 24.29 -23.55
N SER A 485 -0.37 24.22 -24.23
CA SER A 485 -1.29 25.37 -24.37
C SER A 485 -1.83 25.87 -23.02
N ILE A 486 -1.92 25.02 -21.99
CA ILE A 486 -2.25 25.45 -20.61
C ILE A 486 -1.11 26.28 -20.03
N VAL A 487 0.14 26.04 -20.46
CA VAL A 487 1.30 26.88 -20.14
C VAL A 487 1.15 28.27 -20.78
N ASN A 488 0.38 28.44 -21.86
CA ASN A 488 0.05 29.77 -22.39
C ASN A 488 -0.92 30.54 -21.48
N ASP A 489 -1.93 29.87 -20.92
CA ASP A 489 -2.84 30.49 -19.96
C ASP A 489 -2.13 30.76 -18.62
N LEU A 490 -1.25 29.86 -18.19
CA LEU A 490 -0.36 30.05 -17.05
C LEU A 490 0.68 31.14 -17.31
N TYR A 491 1.29 31.27 -18.49
CA TYR A 491 2.22 32.36 -18.82
C TYR A 491 1.52 33.72 -18.76
N LYS A 492 0.27 33.81 -19.26
CA LYS A 492 -0.57 35.01 -19.13
C LYS A 492 -0.91 35.31 -17.66
N HIS A 493 -1.31 34.31 -16.87
CA HIS A 493 -1.65 34.49 -15.45
C HIS A 493 -0.45 34.66 -14.49
N LEU A 494 0.71 34.09 -14.80
CA LEU A 494 1.95 34.15 -14.01
C LEU A 494 2.70 35.47 -14.23
N CYS A 495 2.56 36.09 -15.41
CA CYS A 495 2.98 37.49 -15.60
C CYS A 495 2.14 38.47 -14.76
N GLU A 496 0.92 38.09 -14.35
CA GLU A 496 0.01 38.91 -13.54
C GLU A 496 0.10 38.63 -12.03
N THR A 497 0.62 37.47 -11.61
CA THR A 497 0.67 37.04 -10.20
C THR A 497 2.03 36.48 -9.81
N ASP A 498 2.76 37.19 -8.94
CA ASP A 498 4.15 36.90 -8.56
C ASP A 498 4.43 35.52 -7.90
N LYS A 499 3.44 34.64 -7.65
CA LYS A 499 3.61 33.48 -6.74
C LYS A 499 2.69 32.24 -6.95
N SER A 500 2.40 31.79 -8.17
CA SER A 500 1.80 30.45 -8.34
C SER A 500 2.84 29.42 -8.79
N GLU A 501 2.96 28.32 -8.04
CA GLU A 501 3.64 27.10 -8.48
C GLU A 501 2.89 26.52 -9.69
N ILE A 502 3.61 26.11 -10.73
CA ILE A 502 3.02 25.38 -11.87
C ILE A 502 2.54 24.04 -11.33
N VAL A 503 1.24 23.91 -11.06
CA VAL A 503 0.61 22.62 -10.75
C VAL A 503 0.46 21.88 -12.07
N GLU A 504 1.47 21.09 -12.43
CA GLU A 504 1.37 20.18 -13.56
C GLU A 504 0.44 19.01 -13.21
N ASP A 505 -0.29 18.52 -14.20
CA ASP A 505 -1.02 17.26 -14.09
C ASP A 505 -0.02 16.09 -14.14
N GLU A 506 0.72 15.89 -13.04
CA GLU A 506 1.79 14.89 -12.90
C GLU A 506 1.32 13.48 -13.31
N THR A 507 0.02 13.20 -13.19
CA THR A 507 -0.59 11.90 -13.49
C THR A 507 -0.45 11.48 -14.97
N VAL A 508 -0.54 12.42 -15.92
CA VAL A 508 -0.46 12.13 -17.36
C VAL A 508 0.99 11.92 -17.78
N GLU A 509 1.90 12.79 -17.36
CA GLU A 509 3.34 12.65 -17.64
C GLU A 509 3.90 11.35 -17.05
N ASP A 510 3.47 10.99 -15.83
CA ASP A 510 3.85 9.73 -15.17
C ASP A 510 3.38 8.51 -15.96
N ASN A 511 2.14 8.53 -16.46
CA ASN A 511 1.61 7.44 -17.27
C ASN A 511 2.36 7.31 -18.61
N ILE A 512 2.71 8.44 -19.25
CA ILE A 512 3.49 8.42 -20.50
C ILE A 512 4.92 7.92 -20.25
N GLU A 513 5.57 8.36 -19.17
CA GLU A 513 6.87 7.84 -18.75
C GLU A 513 6.80 6.32 -18.57
N ARG A 514 5.80 5.82 -17.84
CA ARG A 514 5.58 4.38 -17.63
C ARG A 514 5.41 3.61 -18.93
N ILE A 515 4.61 4.12 -19.87
CA ILE A 515 4.41 3.51 -21.19
C ILE A 515 5.75 3.39 -21.92
N ILE A 516 6.50 4.49 -22.03
CA ILE A 516 7.77 4.53 -22.78
C ILE A 516 8.80 3.60 -22.14
N VAL A 517 8.89 3.56 -20.81
CA VAL A 517 9.83 2.69 -20.08
C VAL A 517 9.45 1.21 -20.26
N CYS A 518 8.16 0.87 -20.20
CA CYS A 518 7.69 -0.50 -20.46
C CYS A 518 7.98 -0.94 -21.90
N ILE A 519 7.79 -0.06 -22.89
CA ILE A 519 8.17 -0.35 -24.28
C ILE A 519 9.70 -0.47 -24.41
N GLY A 520 10.47 0.35 -23.69
CA GLY A 520 11.94 0.29 -23.68
C GLY A 520 12.49 -1.00 -23.09
N GLN A 521 11.75 -1.66 -22.20
CA GLN A 521 12.06 -3.00 -21.70
C GLN A 521 11.80 -4.11 -22.74
N LEU A 522 10.90 -3.86 -23.69
CA LEU A 522 10.57 -4.80 -24.78
C LEU A 522 11.47 -4.60 -26.01
N ASP A 523 11.68 -3.35 -26.44
CA ASP A 523 12.58 -2.95 -27.53
C ASP A 523 13.38 -1.70 -27.13
N PHE A 524 14.49 -1.93 -26.43
CA PHE A 524 15.39 -0.87 -26.01
C PHE A 524 15.93 -0.07 -27.20
N THR A 525 16.26 -0.75 -28.31
CA THR A 525 16.91 -0.11 -29.47
C THR A 525 16.01 0.89 -30.17
N LEU A 526 14.72 0.57 -30.35
CA LEU A 526 13.73 1.48 -30.92
C LEU A 526 13.57 2.73 -30.06
N VAL A 527 13.29 2.55 -28.77
CA VAL A 527 13.04 3.66 -27.84
C VAL A 527 14.27 4.54 -27.73
N TRP A 528 15.45 3.95 -27.60
CA TRP A 528 16.70 4.67 -27.47
C TRP A 528 17.03 5.49 -28.73
N ASN A 529 16.85 4.93 -29.93
CA ASN A 529 17.10 5.66 -31.17
C ASN A 529 16.15 6.86 -31.34
N LEU A 530 14.86 6.70 -31.03
CA LEU A 530 13.89 7.80 -31.08
C LEU A 530 14.21 8.87 -30.02
N LEU A 531 14.57 8.45 -28.81
CA LEU A 531 14.93 9.35 -27.71
C LEU A 531 16.20 10.15 -28.01
N MET A 532 17.25 9.50 -28.49
CA MET A 532 18.51 10.14 -28.86
C MET A 532 18.36 11.05 -30.09
N GLY A 533 17.52 10.68 -31.05
CA GLY A 533 17.17 11.57 -32.16
C GLY A 533 16.57 12.89 -31.68
N ARG A 534 15.63 12.81 -30.73
CA ARG A 534 15.04 14.00 -30.08
C ARG A 534 16.05 14.77 -29.24
N PHE A 535 16.83 14.09 -28.40
CA PHE A 535 17.87 14.69 -27.58
C PHE A 535 18.85 15.52 -28.42
N ASN A 536 19.32 14.97 -29.55
CA ASN A 536 20.25 15.67 -30.44
C ASN A 536 19.60 16.90 -31.10
N ASN A 537 18.33 16.83 -31.48
CA ASN A 537 17.59 17.99 -32.00
C ASN A 537 17.42 19.09 -30.93
N TYR A 538 17.18 18.71 -29.68
CA TYR A 538 17.10 19.67 -28.58
C TYR A 538 18.48 20.23 -28.24
N LEU A 539 19.54 19.44 -28.30
CA LEU A 539 20.91 19.89 -28.06
C LEU A 539 21.37 20.90 -29.13
N THR A 540 21.09 20.66 -30.41
CA THR A 540 21.40 21.63 -31.48
C THR A 540 20.60 22.93 -31.32
N SER A 541 19.34 22.82 -30.91
CA SER A 541 18.51 23.97 -30.56
C SER A 541 19.03 24.70 -29.30
N ALA A 542 19.56 23.99 -28.30
CA ALA A 542 20.19 24.61 -27.14
C ALA A 542 21.37 25.49 -27.58
N MET A 543 22.21 25.01 -28.50
CA MET A 543 23.32 25.80 -29.03
C MET A 543 22.86 27.11 -29.69
N THR A 544 21.67 27.14 -30.31
CA THR A 544 21.13 28.38 -30.90
C THR A 544 20.52 29.30 -29.85
N TYR A 545 19.69 28.77 -28.94
CA TYR A 545 19.04 29.55 -27.89
C TYR A 545 20.05 30.17 -26.91
N TRP A 546 21.08 29.43 -26.52
CA TRP A 546 22.09 29.89 -25.57
C TRP A 546 23.09 30.89 -26.16
N ASN A 547 23.21 30.97 -27.49
CA ASN A 547 24.07 31.98 -28.11
C ASN A 547 23.47 33.40 -28.06
N LYS A 548 22.18 33.54 -27.71
CA LYS A 548 21.51 34.84 -27.48
C LYS A 548 21.35 35.12 -25.98
N PRO A 549 21.52 36.37 -25.51
CA PRO A 549 21.19 36.73 -24.13
C PRO A 549 19.68 36.58 -23.88
N LEU A 550 19.29 36.02 -22.71
CA LEU A 550 17.89 35.74 -22.36
C LEU A 550 16.98 36.98 -22.43
N ASN A 551 17.55 38.18 -22.28
CA ASN A 551 16.85 39.47 -22.36
C ASN A 551 16.48 39.90 -23.80
N GLU A 552 16.77 39.09 -24.82
CA GLU A 552 16.35 39.38 -26.20
C GLU A 552 15.08 38.59 -26.61
N PHE A 553 14.60 37.65 -25.79
CA PHE A 553 13.44 36.78 -26.09
C PHE A 553 12.08 37.39 -25.69
N PHE A 554 11.91 38.72 -25.80
CA PHE A 554 10.70 39.42 -25.33
C PHE A 554 9.55 39.52 -26.35
N GLU A 555 9.65 38.88 -27.52
CA GLU A 555 8.46 38.66 -28.36
C GLU A 555 7.64 37.47 -27.81
N GLU A 556 6.32 37.62 -27.67
CA GLU A 556 5.41 36.58 -27.13
C GLU A 556 5.57 35.22 -27.84
N SER A 557 5.84 35.24 -29.15
CA SER A 557 5.99 34.01 -29.94
C SER A 557 7.35 33.29 -29.75
N GLU A 558 8.40 34.01 -29.35
CA GLU A 558 9.72 33.41 -29.09
C GLU A 558 9.82 32.87 -27.66
N SER A 559 9.21 33.56 -26.70
CA SER A 559 9.09 33.13 -25.30
C SER A 559 8.26 31.85 -25.16
N GLU A 560 7.14 31.73 -25.88
CA GLU A 560 6.33 30.51 -25.94
C GLU A 560 7.16 29.30 -26.45
N LYS A 561 7.90 29.49 -27.55
CA LYS A 561 8.77 28.44 -28.11
C LYS A 561 9.85 27.98 -27.14
N LEU A 562 10.42 28.90 -26.36
CA LEU A 562 11.45 28.59 -25.37
C LEU A 562 10.87 27.79 -24.18
N CYS A 563 9.69 28.17 -23.66
CA CYS A 563 8.99 27.44 -22.59
C CYS A 563 8.69 25.99 -23.02
N ILE A 564 8.14 25.84 -24.22
CA ILE A 564 7.84 24.53 -24.81
C ILE A 564 9.12 23.71 -24.92
N TRP A 565 10.18 24.29 -25.48
CA TRP A 565 11.46 23.62 -25.63
C TRP A 565 12.07 23.18 -24.29
N LEU A 566 12.01 24.01 -23.25
CA LEU A 566 12.53 23.70 -21.90
C LEU A 566 11.81 22.51 -21.26
N ARG A 567 10.47 22.50 -21.29
CA ARG A 567 9.66 21.41 -20.72
C ARG A 567 9.89 20.10 -21.46
N GLN A 568 9.93 20.16 -22.79
CA GLN A 568 10.21 19.00 -23.64
C GLN A 568 11.56 18.37 -23.32
N PHE A 569 12.59 19.20 -23.14
CA PHE A 569 13.91 18.68 -22.85
C PHE A 569 13.99 18.08 -21.44
N CYS A 570 13.32 18.69 -20.45
CA CYS A 570 13.17 18.09 -19.11
C CYS A 570 12.56 16.69 -19.20
N PHE A 571 11.49 16.52 -19.99
CA PHE A 571 10.82 15.24 -20.17
C PHE A 571 11.71 14.18 -20.84
N VAL A 572 12.51 14.57 -21.85
CA VAL A 572 13.51 13.69 -22.46
C VAL A 572 14.55 13.23 -21.44
N LEU A 573 15.08 14.13 -20.61
CA LEU A 573 16.03 13.78 -19.54
C LEU A 573 15.41 12.89 -18.47
N ARG A 574 14.12 13.08 -18.18
CA ARG A 574 13.33 12.24 -17.27
C ARG A 574 13.23 10.80 -17.80
N ILE A 575 12.92 10.62 -19.07
CA ILE A 575 12.92 9.28 -19.69
C ILE A 575 14.32 8.66 -19.70
N CYS A 576 15.37 9.42 -20.04
CA CYS A 576 16.75 8.93 -19.94
C CYS A 576 17.08 8.45 -18.52
N TRP A 577 16.67 9.21 -17.50
CA TRP A 577 16.85 8.83 -16.11
C TRP A 577 16.14 7.51 -15.77
N SER A 578 14.88 7.34 -16.16
CA SER A 578 14.09 6.13 -15.88
C SER A 578 14.58 4.89 -16.62
N LEU A 579 15.28 5.06 -17.75
CA LEU A 579 15.91 3.97 -18.50
C LEU A 579 17.27 3.54 -17.91
N ALA A 580 17.89 4.32 -17.02
CA ALA A 580 19.21 4.00 -16.46
C ALA A 580 19.33 2.59 -15.82
N PRO A 581 18.33 2.06 -15.08
CA PRO A 581 18.40 0.70 -14.53
C PRO A 581 18.44 -0.40 -15.60
N MET A 582 17.88 -0.18 -16.80
CA MET A 582 17.87 -1.18 -17.88
C MET A 582 19.25 -1.52 -18.37
N PHE A 583 20.12 -0.51 -18.31
CA PHE A 583 21.51 -0.76 -18.53
C PHE A 583 22.02 -1.72 -17.39
N VAL A 584 21.81 -1.44 -16.09
CA VAL A 584 22.49 -2.17 -14.99
C VAL A 584 22.27 -3.70 -14.99
N GLU A 585 21.13 -4.17 -15.48
CA GLU A 585 20.74 -5.59 -15.48
C GLU A 585 21.43 -6.45 -16.57
N THR A 586 22.04 -5.84 -17.59
CA THR A 586 22.52 -6.56 -18.78
C THR A 586 24.04 -6.43 -19.00
N LYS A 587 24.76 -7.56 -19.03
CA LYS A 587 26.21 -7.63 -19.31
C LYS A 587 26.49 -7.63 -20.83
N ASP A 588 25.86 -6.72 -21.57
CA ASP A 588 26.02 -6.64 -23.03
C ASP A 588 27.01 -5.53 -23.41
N ASP A 589 28.08 -5.89 -24.12
CA ASP A 589 29.11 -4.95 -24.60
C ASP A 589 28.55 -3.88 -25.55
N SER A 590 27.44 -4.17 -26.25
CA SER A 590 26.78 -3.21 -27.14
C SER A 590 26.13 -2.06 -26.37
N LEU A 591 25.49 -2.35 -25.24
CA LEU A 591 24.87 -1.36 -24.36
C LEU A 591 25.91 -0.48 -23.65
N MET A 592 27.07 -1.06 -23.33
CA MET A 592 28.23 -0.31 -22.84
C MET A 592 28.67 0.77 -23.83
N GLN A 593 28.78 0.42 -25.12
CA GLN A 593 29.14 1.38 -26.15
C GLN A 593 28.08 2.46 -26.34
N ILE A 594 26.79 2.10 -26.27
CA ILE A 594 25.67 3.04 -26.32
C ILE A 594 25.69 4.01 -25.12
N CYS A 595 25.95 3.51 -23.92
CA CYS A 595 26.07 4.36 -22.73
C CYS A 595 27.28 5.30 -22.85
N TYR A 596 28.39 4.83 -23.42
CA TYR A 596 29.58 5.65 -23.64
C TYR A 596 29.32 6.82 -24.60
N THR A 597 28.63 6.58 -25.72
CA THR A 597 28.28 7.64 -26.67
C THR A 597 27.30 8.65 -26.07
N TRP A 598 26.35 8.18 -25.26
CA TRP A 598 25.45 9.03 -24.49
C TRP A 598 26.19 9.95 -23.52
N LEU A 599 27.14 9.41 -22.74
CA LEU A 599 27.92 10.22 -21.79
C LEU A 599 28.70 11.34 -22.48
N LYS A 600 29.19 11.12 -23.71
CA LYS A 600 29.84 12.17 -24.51
C LYS A 600 28.87 13.27 -24.92
N GLN A 601 27.68 12.90 -25.42
CA GLN A 601 26.65 13.87 -25.79
C GLN A 601 26.15 14.66 -24.56
N PHE A 602 26.01 13.97 -23.43
CA PHE A 602 25.67 14.57 -22.16
C PHE A 602 26.73 15.58 -21.68
N ASP A 603 28.03 15.26 -21.79
CA ASP A 603 29.11 16.18 -21.39
C ASP A 603 29.10 17.47 -22.22
N VAL A 604 28.84 17.38 -23.53
CA VAL A 604 28.66 18.56 -24.41
C VAL A 604 27.51 19.42 -23.90
N PHE A 605 26.35 18.82 -23.63
CA PHE A 605 25.19 19.53 -23.09
C PHE A 605 25.49 20.18 -21.73
N PHE A 606 26.05 19.41 -20.80
CA PHE A 606 26.39 19.88 -19.46
C PHE A 606 27.39 21.03 -19.49
N SER A 607 28.38 20.97 -20.40
CA SER A 607 29.34 22.04 -20.64
C SER A 607 28.66 23.32 -21.15
N LEU A 608 27.70 23.22 -22.07
CA LEU A 608 26.89 24.37 -22.54
C LEU A 608 26.10 25.00 -21.38
N CYS A 609 25.43 24.18 -20.56
CA CYS A 609 24.72 24.67 -19.37
C CYS A 609 25.67 25.38 -18.40
N ARG A 610 26.88 24.84 -18.23
CA ARG A 610 27.92 25.41 -17.37
C ARG A 610 28.49 26.72 -17.90
N GLN A 611 28.80 26.83 -19.19
CA GLN A 611 29.33 28.07 -19.81
C GLN A 611 28.39 29.26 -19.65
N GLN A 612 27.11 28.98 -19.47
CA GLN A 612 26.03 29.97 -19.34
C GLN A 612 25.74 30.30 -17.87
N GLN A 613 26.57 29.74 -16.97
CA GLN A 613 26.68 29.90 -15.52
C GLN A 613 25.39 30.30 -14.80
N PHE A 614 24.44 29.37 -14.80
CA PHE A 614 23.21 29.42 -14.00
C PHE A 614 22.39 30.70 -14.22
N PHE A 615 22.41 31.20 -15.47
CA PHE A 615 21.62 32.32 -16.02
C PHE A 615 21.45 33.51 -15.07
N MET A 616 22.59 34.07 -14.68
CA MET A 616 22.87 35.47 -14.29
C MET A 616 21.69 36.46 -14.12
N ASN A 617 21.52 36.94 -12.87
CA ASN A 617 21.15 38.28 -12.34
C ASN A 617 20.07 39.17 -13.00
N ALA A 618 19.48 38.82 -14.14
CA ALA A 618 18.41 39.57 -14.76
C ALA A 618 17.05 39.14 -14.20
N GLU A 619 16.10 40.07 -14.17
CA GLU A 619 14.68 39.82 -13.87
C GLU A 619 14.09 38.92 -14.98
N ILE A 620 14.37 37.62 -14.89
CA ILE A 620 13.75 36.60 -15.74
C ILE A 620 12.36 36.32 -15.16
N PRO A 621 11.30 36.21 -15.99
CA PRO A 621 9.98 35.83 -15.51
C PRO A 621 10.03 34.51 -14.71
N ALA A 622 9.28 34.45 -13.60
CA ALA A 622 9.31 33.32 -12.65
C ALA A 622 9.10 31.94 -13.32
N VAL A 623 8.29 31.89 -14.38
CA VAL A 623 8.01 30.68 -15.17
C VAL A 623 9.27 30.09 -15.80
N PHE A 624 10.11 30.93 -16.42
CA PHE A 624 11.36 30.48 -17.02
C PHE A 624 12.36 30.05 -15.95
N GLU A 625 12.40 30.77 -14.82
CA GLU A 625 13.26 30.38 -13.70
C GLU A 625 12.93 28.98 -13.18
N GLN A 626 11.64 28.65 -13.02
CA GLN A 626 11.19 27.32 -12.59
C GLN A 626 11.53 26.22 -13.62
N LEU A 627 11.26 26.43 -14.91
CA LEU A 627 11.55 25.44 -15.96
C LEU A 627 13.06 25.22 -16.16
N LEU A 628 13.85 26.28 -16.13
CA LEU A 628 15.31 26.19 -16.12
C LEU A 628 15.80 25.48 -14.86
N SER A 629 15.13 25.73 -13.72
CA SER A 629 15.45 25.07 -12.46
C SER A 629 15.31 23.56 -12.55
N ARG A 630 14.16 23.14 -13.07
CA ARG A 630 13.85 21.73 -13.33
C ARG A 630 14.83 21.10 -14.33
N LEU A 631 15.17 21.77 -15.42
CA LEU A 631 16.10 21.24 -16.41
C LEU A 631 17.47 20.90 -15.79
N MET A 632 18.03 21.79 -14.97
CA MET A 632 19.32 21.52 -14.34
C MET A 632 19.22 20.44 -13.28
N SER A 633 18.15 20.45 -12.47
CA SER A 633 17.88 19.42 -11.48
C SER A 633 17.82 18.03 -12.13
N MET A 634 17.07 17.91 -13.24
CA MET A 634 17.01 16.69 -14.04
C MET A 634 18.37 16.32 -14.62
N THR A 635 19.14 17.28 -15.13
CA THR A 635 20.49 17.01 -15.67
C THR A 635 21.40 16.35 -14.62
N PHE A 636 21.41 16.86 -13.39
CA PHE A 636 22.16 16.28 -12.28
C PHE A 636 21.64 14.89 -11.88
N ILE A 637 20.33 14.73 -11.75
CA ILE A 637 19.68 13.47 -11.37
C ILE A 637 19.94 12.39 -12.44
N THR A 638 19.82 12.72 -13.72
CA THR A 638 20.10 11.81 -14.84
C THR A 638 21.55 11.33 -14.78
N PHE A 639 22.56 12.21 -14.65
CA PHE A 639 23.95 11.76 -14.50
C PHE A 639 24.15 10.86 -13.26
N GLY A 640 23.53 11.22 -12.14
CA GLY A 640 23.59 10.43 -10.91
C GLY A 640 23.06 9.00 -11.08
N ALA A 641 21.99 8.80 -11.86
CA ALA A 641 21.44 7.48 -12.13
C ALA A 641 22.34 6.60 -13.01
N TYR A 642 23.14 7.20 -13.88
CA TYR A 642 24.13 6.48 -14.70
C TYR A 642 25.46 6.21 -13.96
N ALA A 643 25.61 6.64 -12.70
CA ALA A 643 26.85 6.45 -11.94
C ALA A 643 27.37 4.99 -11.86
N PRO A 644 26.51 3.95 -11.69
CA PRO A 644 26.98 2.55 -11.73
C PRO A 644 27.66 2.19 -13.06
N TRP A 645 27.17 2.73 -14.17
CA TRP A 645 27.75 2.51 -15.50
C TRP A 645 28.99 3.33 -15.74
N VAL A 646 29.00 4.59 -15.33
CA VAL A 646 30.22 5.39 -15.37
C VAL A 646 31.32 4.70 -14.57
N SER A 647 31.01 4.06 -13.43
CA SER A 647 31.97 3.24 -12.68
C SER A 647 32.51 2.06 -13.49
N GLN A 648 31.65 1.34 -14.21
CA GLN A 648 32.07 0.20 -15.03
C GLN A 648 32.88 0.63 -16.25
N ILE A 649 32.45 1.67 -16.97
CA ILE A 649 33.17 2.22 -18.13
C ILE A 649 34.52 2.80 -17.67
N TYR A 650 34.55 3.48 -16.53
CA TYR A 650 35.81 3.97 -15.95
C TYR A 650 36.74 2.80 -15.59
N SER A 651 36.20 1.73 -15.01
CA SER A 651 36.96 0.50 -14.72
C SER A 651 37.54 -0.14 -15.97
N THR A 652 36.77 -0.26 -17.06
CA THR A 652 37.26 -0.85 -18.31
C THR A 652 38.26 0.06 -19.02
N ALA A 653 38.04 1.37 -18.99
CA ALA A 653 38.98 2.36 -19.53
C ALA A 653 40.32 2.36 -18.80
N GLN A 654 40.33 2.14 -17.48
CA GLN A 654 41.58 1.98 -16.72
C GLN A 654 42.33 0.70 -17.09
N MET A 655 41.62 -0.42 -17.24
CA MET A 655 42.24 -1.70 -17.59
C MET A 655 42.79 -1.73 -19.01
N THR A 656 42.12 -1.05 -19.95
CA THR A 656 42.49 -1.04 -21.38
C THR A 656 43.35 0.15 -21.79
N GLY A 657 43.35 1.23 -20.99
CA GLY A 657 43.99 2.52 -21.30
C GLY A 657 43.24 3.39 -22.32
N VAL A 658 42.19 2.87 -22.96
CA VAL A 658 41.45 3.59 -24.01
C VAL A 658 40.28 4.36 -23.39
N GLY A 659 40.16 5.66 -23.70
CA GLY A 659 39.05 6.51 -23.24
C GLY A 659 39.14 6.98 -21.77
N ASN A 660 40.23 6.66 -21.05
CA ASN A 660 40.41 7.04 -19.65
C ASN A 660 40.46 8.58 -19.46
N GLU A 661 41.16 9.29 -20.35
CA GLU A 661 41.21 10.76 -20.33
C GLU A 661 39.83 11.39 -20.58
N GLU A 662 39.06 10.82 -21.51
CA GLU A 662 37.72 11.32 -21.86
C GLU A 662 36.77 11.19 -20.66
N ILE A 663 36.70 10.01 -20.02
CA ILE A 663 35.82 9.80 -18.85
C ILE A 663 36.28 10.64 -17.65
N SER A 664 37.60 10.75 -17.45
CA SER A 664 38.16 11.60 -16.40
C SER A 664 37.83 13.08 -16.63
N SER A 665 37.78 13.52 -17.89
CA SER A 665 37.31 14.84 -18.28
C SER A 665 35.83 15.04 -17.92
N ILE A 666 34.95 14.11 -18.30
CA ILE A 666 33.50 14.17 -17.99
C ILE A 666 33.27 14.30 -16.48
N ILE A 667 33.91 13.44 -15.68
CA ILE A 667 33.84 13.49 -14.22
C ILE A 667 34.33 14.86 -13.70
N SER A 668 35.43 15.37 -14.24
CA SER A 668 35.98 16.69 -13.87
C SER A 668 35.06 17.85 -14.25
N THR A 669 34.38 17.78 -15.40
CA THR A 669 33.40 18.78 -15.83
C THR A 669 32.23 18.83 -14.86
N VAL A 670 31.66 17.68 -14.50
CA VAL A 670 30.54 17.57 -13.56
C VAL A 670 30.92 18.07 -12.17
N VAL A 671 32.06 17.63 -11.63
CA VAL A 671 32.56 18.11 -10.32
C VAL A 671 32.83 19.63 -10.35
N GLY A 672 33.37 20.15 -11.45
CA GLY A 672 33.56 21.58 -11.67
C GLY A 672 32.25 22.37 -11.64
N GLY A 673 31.21 21.88 -12.34
CA GLY A 673 29.88 22.50 -12.35
C GLY A 673 29.21 22.50 -10.98
N ILE A 674 29.31 21.39 -10.22
CA ILE A 674 28.81 21.30 -8.84
C ILE A 674 29.54 22.30 -7.94
N ALA A 675 30.87 22.39 -8.08
CA ALA A 675 31.67 23.31 -7.29
C ALA A 675 31.28 24.78 -7.55
N GLU A 676 31.06 25.16 -8.81
CA GLU A 676 30.59 26.49 -9.20
C GLU A 676 29.20 26.82 -8.63
N LEU A 677 28.26 25.86 -8.63
CA LEU A 677 26.95 26.04 -8.00
C LEU A 677 27.06 26.28 -6.50
N LEU A 678 27.91 25.49 -5.82
CA LEU A 678 28.22 25.61 -4.40
C LEU A 678 29.14 26.82 -4.09
N ALA A 679 29.60 27.56 -5.12
CA ALA A 679 30.49 28.70 -4.94
C ALA A 679 29.74 29.99 -4.53
N GLY A 680 28.48 30.18 -4.93
CA GLY A 680 27.74 31.44 -4.75
C GLY A 680 26.65 31.42 -3.66
N ASP A 681 26.37 32.60 -3.08
CA ASP A 681 25.26 32.90 -2.15
C ASP A 681 23.88 33.04 -2.86
N LYS A 682 23.70 32.42 -4.02
CA LYS A 682 22.47 32.59 -4.81
C LYS A 682 21.34 31.80 -4.16
N LYS A 683 20.29 32.48 -3.68
CA LYS A 683 19.06 31.92 -3.10
C LYS A 683 18.27 31.06 -4.11
N LYS A 684 18.79 29.89 -4.48
CA LYS A 684 18.08 28.94 -5.36
C LYS A 684 18.20 27.53 -4.76
N MET A 685 17.37 27.25 -3.74
CA MET A 685 17.43 26.01 -2.96
C MET A 685 17.24 24.74 -3.82
N ASP A 686 16.47 24.85 -4.90
CA ASP A 686 16.03 23.73 -5.73
C ASP A 686 17.17 22.93 -6.37
N PHE A 687 18.33 23.56 -6.61
CA PHE A 687 19.48 22.91 -7.24
C PHE A 687 20.39 22.14 -6.30
N TYR A 688 20.40 22.49 -5.01
CA TYR A 688 21.40 21.98 -4.08
C TYR A 688 21.17 20.49 -3.79
N GLY A 689 19.92 20.05 -3.66
CA GLY A 689 19.59 18.64 -3.45
C GLY A 689 20.11 17.72 -4.57
N PRO A 690 19.69 17.94 -5.83
CA PRO A 690 20.15 17.19 -6.99
C PRO A 690 21.67 17.17 -7.14
N SER A 691 22.32 18.33 -7.08
CA SER A 691 23.78 18.44 -7.27
C SER A 691 24.60 17.72 -6.19
N ILE A 692 24.18 17.81 -4.91
CA ILE A 692 24.83 17.08 -3.81
C ILE A 692 24.62 15.58 -3.96
N SER A 693 23.45 15.15 -4.45
CA SER A 693 23.14 13.74 -4.69
C SER A 693 24.00 13.18 -5.84
N THR A 694 24.22 13.96 -6.90
CA THR A 694 25.14 13.61 -7.98
C THR A 694 26.58 13.56 -7.49
N LEU A 695 27.01 14.51 -6.65
CA LEU A 695 28.35 14.46 -6.03
C LEU A 695 28.52 13.22 -5.17
N HIS A 696 27.51 12.86 -4.38
CA HIS A 696 27.48 11.63 -3.59
C HIS A 696 27.67 10.39 -4.48
N ALA A 697 26.96 10.32 -5.61
CA ALA A 697 27.10 9.24 -6.58
C ALA A 697 28.52 9.19 -7.20
N VAL A 698 29.10 10.34 -7.57
CA VAL A 698 30.48 10.42 -8.06
C VAL A 698 31.47 9.90 -7.02
N LEU A 699 31.34 10.36 -5.77
CA LEU A 699 32.29 10.04 -4.71
C LEU A 699 32.16 8.60 -4.20
N LEU A 700 30.95 8.05 -4.08
CA LEU A 700 30.75 6.75 -3.42
C LEU A 700 30.41 5.59 -4.37
N ILE A 701 29.80 5.86 -5.53
CA ILE A 701 29.42 4.86 -6.52
C ILE A 701 30.47 4.76 -7.64
N ILE A 702 30.85 5.88 -8.28
CA ILE A 702 31.94 5.86 -9.29
C ILE A 702 33.29 5.68 -8.59
N ARG A 703 33.47 6.38 -7.47
CA ARG A 703 34.66 6.35 -6.60
C ARG A 703 35.99 6.38 -7.39
N PRO A 704 36.21 7.43 -8.20
CA PRO A 704 37.38 7.57 -9.06
C PRO A 704 38.69 7.68 -8.25
N GLN A 705 39.83 7.41 -8.91
CA GLN A 705 41.17 7.47 -8.31
C GLN A 705 41.63 8.93 -7.98
N ALA A 706 42.90 9.11 -7.62
CA ALA A 706 43.50 10.35 -7.11
C ALA A 706 43.19 11.63 -7.89
N PHE A 707 43.04 11.58 -9.22
CA PHE A 707 42.86 12.77 -10.05
C PHE A 707 41.72 13.68 -9.58
N VAL A 708 40.63 13.10 -9.05
CA VAL A 708 39.46 13.88 -8.58
C VAL A 708 39.83 14.76 -7.39
N LEU A 709 40.66 14.29 -6.45
CA LEU A 709 41.16 15.13 -5.34
C LEU A 709 41.96 16.33 -5.84
N HIS A 710 42.60 16.20 -7.00
CA HIS A 710 43.43 17.25 -7.58
C HIS A 710 42.67 18.22 -8.48
N THR A 711 41.43 17.91 -8.87
CA THR A 711 40.60 18.81 -9.67
C THR A 711 40.33 20.14 -8.93
N PRO A 712 40.26 21.28 -9.65
CA PRO A 712 40.02 22.58 -9.03
C PRO A 712 38.65 22.64 -8.34
N GLY A 713 37.63 22.00 -8.93
CA GLY A 713 36.28 21.92 -8.35
C GLY A 713 36.28 21.21 -7.00
N MET A 714 36.88 20.03 -6.90
CA MET A 714 36.95 19.27 -5.65
C MET A 714 37.75 20.00 -4.57
N LYS A 715 38.90 20.60 -4.93
CA LYS A 715 39.69 21.43 -4.01
C LYS A 715 38.87 22.60 -3.47
N MET A 716 38.07 23.24 -4.31
CA MET A 716 37.19 24.34 -3.88
C MET A 716 36.12 23.85 -2.89
N ILE A 717 35.43 22.75 -3.21
CA ILE A 717 34.40 22.15 -2.35
C ILE A 717 34.99 21.79 -0.98
N TYR A 718 36.11 21.07 -0.97
CA TYR A 718 36.79 20.65 0.25
C TYR A 718 37.27 21.84 1.10
N ASN A 719 37.90 22.85 0.48
CA ASN A 719 38.37 24.04 1.19
C ASN A 719 37.23 24.88 1.76
N LYS A 720 36.07 24.93 1.09
CA LYS A 720 34.88 25.61 1.61
C LYS A 720 34.25 24.84 2.76
N ALA A 721 34.21 23.50 2.68
CA ALA A 721 33.70 22.64 3.75
C ALA A 721 34.49 22.83 5.05
N ILE A 722 35.83 22.82 4.96
CA ILE A 722 36.71 23.07 6.11
C ILE A 722 36.54 24.47 6.70
N LYS A 723 36.22 25.47 5.88
CA LYS A 723 35.99 26.85 6.32
C LYS A 723 34.56 27.09 6.84
N GLY A 724 33.72 26.06 6.93
CA GLY A 724 32.32 26.19 7.38
C GLY A 724 31.44 27.02 6.43
N LYS A 725 31.81 27.18 5.15
CA LYS A 725 31.11 28.09 4.22
C LYS A 725 29.79 27.54 3.65
N TYR A 726 29.29 26.43 4.18
CA TYR A 726 28.08 25.75 3.70
C TYR A 726 26.90 25.85 4.68
N ASP A 727 26.94 26.80 5.61
CA ASP A 727 25.87 27.03 6.60
C ASP A 727 24.54 27.50 5.98
N PHE A 728 24.56 27.96 4.73
CA PHE A 728 23.34 28.32 3.98
C PHE A 728 22.53 27.10 3.50
N LEU A 729 23.12 25.90 3.50
CA LEU A 729 22.45 24.68 3.07
C LEU A 729 21.57 24.11 4.20
N PRO A 730 20.44 23.46 3.88
CA PRO A 730 19.68 22.67 4.85
C PRO A 730 20.55 21.60 5.52
N ASP A 731 20.36 21.37 6.82
CA ASP A 731 21.18 20.45 7.61
C ASP A 731 21.32 19.06 6.98
N LYS A 732 20.22 18.50 6.45
CA LYS A 732 20.25 17.19 5.77
C LYS A 732 21.20 17.19 4.57
N MET A 733 21.13 18.22 3.71
CA MET A 733 21.98 18.34 2.51
C MET A 733 23.45 18.57 2.89
N LYS A 734 23.68 19.45 3.86
CA LYS A 734 25.01 19.74 4.41
C LYS A 734 25.66 18.48 4.99
N ASN A 735 24.91 17.67 5.73
CA ASN A 735 25.39 16.43 6.30
C ASN A 735 25.74 15.40 5.22
N VAL A 736 24.89 15.20 4.20
CA VAL A 736 25.19 14.29 3.09
C VAL A 736 26.44 14.73 2.33
N LEU A 737 26.62 16.03 2.08
CA LEU A 737 27.84 16.56 1.46
C LEU A 737 29.08 16.20 2.28
N HIS A 738 29.07 16.49 3.58
CA HIS A 738 30.19 16.19 4.48
C HIS A 738 30.46 14.69 4.61
N GLY A 739 29.42 13.87 4.75
CA GLY A 739 29.51 12.41 4.80
C GLY A 739 30.10 11.82 3.52
N SER A 740 29.74 12.36 2.36
CA SER A 740 30.28 11.93 1.06
C SER A 740 31.77 12.24 0.93
N LEU A 741 32.19 13.46 1.31
CA LEU A 741 33.61 13.86 1.33
C LEU A 741 34.42 12.98 2.28
N ALA A 742 33.93 12.80 3.50
CA ALA A 742 34.57 12.00 4.54
C ALA A 742 34.73 10.54 4.11
N SER A 743 33.64 9.93 3.60
CA SER A 743 33.62 8.55 3.14
C SER A 743 34.58 8.32 1.98
N TYR A 744 34.61 9.22 0.99
CA TYR A 744 35.55 9.11 -0.14
C TYR A 744 37.02 9.16 0.30
N LEU A 745 37.36 9.85 1.38
CA LEU A 745 38.74 9.90 1.89
C LEU A 745 39.18 8.63 2.61
N ILE A 746 38.26 7.80 3.11
CA ILE A 746 38.59 6.59 3.91
C ILE A 746 38.24 5.27 3.21
N LEU A 747 37.36 5.30 2.21
CA LEU A 747 36.95 4.10 1.45
C LEU A 747 37.94 3.81 0.32
N PRO A 748 38.31 2.55 0.06
CA PRO A 748 39.26 2.22 -1.01
C PRO A 748 38.67 2.63 -2.37
N TRP A 749 39.45 3.35 -3.17
CA TRP A 749 39.11 3.64 -4.57
C TRP A 749 39.01 2.35 -5.36
N PHE A 750 38.10 2.31 -6.34
CA PHE A 750 37.98 1.12 -7.18
C PHE A 750 39.21 0.98 -8.09
N ASN A 751 39.59 -0.28 -8.35
CA ASN A 751 40.64 -0.67 -9.31
C ASN A 751 42.01 -0.01 -9.11
N SER A 752 42.37 0.34 -7.87
CA SER A 752 43.70 0.83 -7.51
C SER A 752 44.34 -0.10 -6.50
N ILE A 753 45.62 -0.39 -6.71
CA ILE A 753 46.41 -1.23 -5.81
C ILE A 753 46.65 -0.45 -4.51
N ASN A 754 46.86 -1.12 -3.37
CA ASN A 754 47.06 -0.47 -2.06
C ASN A 754 48.11 0.67 -2.06
N CYS A 755 49.14 0.61 -2.90
CA CYS A 755 50.14 1.68 -3.04
C CYS A 755 49.62 2.94 -3.77
N GLU A 756 48.66 2.78 -4.66
CA GLU A 756 48.02 3.87 -5.43
C GLU A 756 46.86 4.52 -4.68
N GLN A 757 46.48 4.00 -3.52
CA GLN A 757 45.37 4.53 -2.71
C GLN A 757 45.72 5.81 -1.95
N GLU A 758 47.00 6.19 -1.90
CA GLU A 758 47.50 7.43 -1.26
C GLU A 758 46.97 7.64 0.17
N TRP A 759 46.95 6.56 0.97
CA TRP A 759 46.36 6.56 2.31
C TRP A 759 46.95 7.61 3.25
N ASP A 760 48.25 7.91 3.15
CA ASP A 760 48.91 8.89 4.00
C ASP A 760 48.39 10.32 3.77
N GLU A 761 48.27 10.74 2.51
CA GLU A 761 47.73 12.07 2.17
C GLU A 761 46.24 12.15 2.53
N ARG A 762 45.47 11.12 2.18
CA ARG A 762 44.02 11.08 2.45
C ARG A 762 43.69 11.07 3.93
N LYS A 763 44.50 10.40 4.76
CA LYS A 763 44.35 10.41 6.22
C LYS A 763 44.57 11.80 6.81
N VAL A 764 45.53 12.55 6.29
CA VAL A 764 45.76 13.96 6.68
C VAL A 764 44.57 14.83 6.30
N LEU A 765 44.04 14.64 5.08
CA LEU A 765 42.85 15.38 4.62
C LEU A 765 41.61 15.00 5.45
N TYR A 766 41.39 13.71 5.70
CA TYR A 766 40.27 13.23 6.50
C TYR A 766 40.31 13.82 7.90
N LYS A 767 41.46 13.72 8.59
CA LYS A 767 41.65 14.31 9.92
C LYS A 767 41.35 15.81 9.91
N ARG A 768 41.90 16.55 8.94
CA ARG A 768 41.64 18.00 8.82
C ARG A 768 40.16 18.31 8.61
N LEU A 769 39.45 17.52 7.81
CA LEU A 769 38.02 17.69 7.60
C LEU A 769 37.24 17.47 8.90
N ILE A 770 37.47 16.36 9.59
CA ILE A 770 36.80 16.04 10.87
C ILE A 770 37.10 17.10 11.94
N ASP A 771 38.37 17.49 12.08
CA ASP A 771 38.79 18.51 13.05
C ASP A 771 38.05 19.83 12.83
N ASN A 772 37.84 20.23 11.56
CA ASN A 772 37.16 21.48 11.23
C ASN A 772 35.63 21.40 11.34
N LEU A 773 35.03 20.27 10.95
CA LEU A 773 33.58 20.07 11.07
C LEU A 773 33.13 19.99 12.53
N LEU A 774 34.00 19.51 13.42
CA LEU A 774 33.72 19.31 14.83
C LEU A 774 34.43 20.31 15.74
N LEU A 775 34.92 21.46 15.24
CA LEU A 775 35.71 22.43 16.04
C LEU A 775 35.06 22.77 17.37
N ASN A 776 33.80 23.22 17.32
CA ASN A 776 33.04 23.61 18.50
C ASN A 776 32.91 22.44 19.49
N TYR A 777 32.72 21.21 18.98
CA TYR A 777 32.63 20.02 19.83
C TYR A 777 33.99 19.60 20.41
N LEU A 778 35.06 19.66 19.61
CA LEU A 778 36.42 19.36 20.05
C LEU A 778 36.89 20.32 21.14
N ASP A 779 36.47 21.59 21.08
CA ASP A 779 36.75 22.56 22.14
C ASP A 779 35.94 22.24 23.41
N LEU A 780 34.68 21.81 23.29
CA LEU A 780 33.92 21.29 24.44
C LEU A 780 34.60 20.08 25.10
N LEU A 781 35.17 19.14 24.32
CA LEU A 781 35.87 17.97 24.84
C LEU A 781 37.13 18.31 25.66
N LYS A 782 37.67 19.53 25.52
CA LYS A 782 38.81 20.03 26.29
C LYS A 782 38.39 20.71 27.60
N THR A 783 37.11 21.09 27.74
CA THR A 783 36.63 21.79 28.94
C THR A 783 36.37 20.83 30.10
N GLU A 784 36.74 21.23 31.31
CA GLU A 784 36.41 20.51 32.56
C GLU A 784 35.13 21.05 33.23
N ASN A 785 34.64 22.21 32.78
CA ASN A 785 33.47 22.88 33.35
C ASN A 785 32.16 22.43 32.67
N THR A 786 31.35 21.66 33.40
CA THR A 786 30.04 21.14 32.94
C THR A 786 29.02 22.23 32.55
N VAL A 787 29.19 23.46 33.06
CA VAL A 787 28.32 24.61 32.78
C VAL A 787 28.49 25.15 31.36
N LEU A 788 29.65 24.93 30.72
CA LEU A 788 29.92 25.42 29.35
C LEU A 788 29.31 24.50 28.26
N ILE A 789 28.75 23.36 28.65
CA ILE A 789 28.17 22.39 27.71
C ILE A 789 26.75 22.82 27.36
N ASN A 790 26.57 23.38 26.18
CA ASN A 790 25.25 23.77 25.68
C ASN A 790 24.59 22.63 24.87
N LEU A 791 23.25 22.62 24.88
CA LEU A 791 22.46 21.64 24.13
C LEU A 791 22.53 21.89 22.62
N GLU A 792 22.70 23.14 22.22
CA GLU A 792 22.69 23.58 20.81
C GLU A 792 23.87 22.99 20.02
N THR A 793 25.10 23.11 20.52
CA THR A 793 26.28 22.55 19.85
C THR A 793 26.19 21.03 19.77
N LEU A 794 25.69 20.36 20.82
CA LEU A 794 25.48 18.91 20.80
C LEU A 794 24.39 18.48 19.80
N SER A 795 23.31 19.26 19.69
CA SER A 795 22.21 18.99 18.76
C SER A 795 22.64 19.19 17.30
N GLN A 796 23.55 20.12 17.03
CA GLN A 796 24.18 20.29 15.71
C GLN A 796 25.21 19.20 15.42
N THR A 797 25.92 18.70 16.45
CA THR A 797 27.00 17.71 16.28
C THR A 797 26.50 16.30 16.03
N ALA A 798 25.48 15.85 16.77
CA ALA A 798 24.94 14.48 16.67
C ALA A 798 24.61 14.04 15.22
N PRO A 799 23.84 14.79 14.42
CA PRO A 799 23.50 14.36 13.06
C PRO A 799 24.71 14.38 12.11
N VAL A 800 25.70 15.26 12.34
CA VAL A 800 26.95 15.29 11.58
C VAL A 800 27.76 14.01 11.86
N VAL A 801 27.91 13.63 13.14
CA VAL A 801 28.62 12.39 13.52
C VAL A 801 27.92 11.15 12.97
N ALA A 802 26.58 11.12 13.03
CA ALA A 802 25.79 10.03 12.47
C ALA A 802 26.08 9.82 10.98
N GLU A 803 26.07 10.90 10.19
CA GLU A 803 26.31 10.82 8.75
C GLU A 803 27.77 10.48 8.42
N LEU A 804 28.75 10.98 9.19
CA LEU A 804 30.17 10.64 9.03
C LEU A 804 30.48 9.17 9.32
N MET A 805 29.70 8.52 10.19
CA MET A 805 29.88 7.12 10.59
C MET A 805 29.11 6.11 9.72
N ARG A 806 28.10 6.57 8.97
CA ARG A 806 27.13 5.72 8.26
C ARG A 806 27.77 4.72 7.28
N SER A 807 28.86 5.08 6.62
CA SER A 807 29.51 4.26 5.60
C SER A 807 30.53 3.26 6.14
N ILE A 808 30.79 3.23 7.46
CA ILE A 808 31.95 2.52 8.05
C ILE A 808 31.56 1.15 8.63
N GLU A 809 30.30 0.92 9.02
CA GLU A 809 29.86 -0.27 9.76
C GLU A 809 30.23 -1.59 9.05
N GLY A 810 30.05 -1.66 7.72
CA GLY A 810 30.30 -2.85 6.90
C GLY A 810 31.70 -2.96 6.27
N GLU A 811 32.59 -1.99 6.51
CA GLU A 811 33.88 -1.91 5.81
C GLU A 811 34.98 -2.77 6.45
N ASN A 812 36.08 -2.94 5.71
CA ASN A 812 37.23 -3.76 6.11
C ASN A 812 38.02 -3.17 7.31
N GLU A 813 38.91 -3.97 7.91
CA GLU A 813 39.69 -3.53 9.08
C GLU A 813 40.63 -2.36 8.77
N ALA A 814 41.16 -2.26 7.54
CA ALA A 814 42.08 -1.18 7.14
C ALA A 814 41.39 0.21 7.17
N THR A 815 40.20 0.33 6.57
CA THR A 815 39.40 1.57 6.64
C THR A 815 39.01 1.91 8.08
N LYS A 816 38.65 0.89 8.87
CA LYS A 816 38.32 1.06 10.29
C LYS A 816 39.52 1.51 11.14
N GLU A 817 40.73 1.07 10.84
CA GLU A 817 41.96 1.52 11.51
C GLU A 817 42.26 3.00 11.25
N ILE A 818 42.20 3.43 9.98
CA ILE A 818 42.40 4.84 9.59
C ILE A 818 41.37 5.72 10.29
N CYS A 819 40.10 5.30 10.29
CA CYS A 819 39.03 6.00 10.99
C CYS A 819 39.27 6.04 12.51
N PHE A 820 39.64 4.91 13.11
CA PHE A 820 39.84 4.79 14.56
C PHE A 820 40.90 5.75 15.08
N GLU A 821 41.99 5.99 14.36
CA GLU A 821 43.02 6.94 14.79
C GLU A 821 42.49 8.37 14.97
N VAL A 822 41.54 8.80 14.14
CA VAL A 822 40.94 10.14 14.21
C VAL A 822 39.86 10.19 15.29
N TRP A 823 39.04 9.14 15.42
CA TRP A 823 37.86 9.13 16.29
C TRP A 823 38.12 8.66 17.72
N LYS A 824 39.23 7.97 17.98
CA LYS A 824 39.65 7.55 19.33
C LYS A 824 39.61 8.68 20.37
N PRO A 825 40.23 9.87 20.15
CA PRO A 825 40.18 10.96 21.13
C PRO A 825 38.76 11.52 21.31
N ILE A 826 37.94 11.53 20.24
CA ILE A 826 36.56 12.02 20.27
C ILE A 826 35.69 11.08 21.10
N GLY A 827 35.76 9.76 20.88
CA GLY A 827 35.03 8.77 21.67
C GLY A 827 35.41 8.78 23.15
N GLN A 828 36.72 8.87 23.44
CA GLN A 828 37.22 8.96 24.82
C GLN A 828 36.82 10.27 25.51
N GLY A 829 36.86 11.40 24.81
CA GLY A 829 36.36 12.69 25.29
C GLY A 829 34.86 12.65 25.59
N THR A 830 34.07 12.07 24.68
CA THR A 830 32.60 11.99 24.79
C THR A 830 32.20 11.20 26.03
N LEU A 831 32.86 10.06 26.28
CA LEU A 831 32.62 9.26 27.49
C LEU A 831 33.02 10.00 28.77
N ARG A 832 34.11 10.78 28.75
CA ARG A 832 34.52 11.60 29.91
C ARG A 832 33.49 12.68 30.22
N LEU A 833 33.01 13.40 29.21
CA LEU A 833 31.96 14.42 29.39
C LEU A 833 30.66 13.80 29.92
N LEU A 834 30.24 12.67 29.36
CA LEU A 834 29.02 11.97 29.80
C LEU A 834 29.08 11.61 31.29
N ARG A 835 30.23 11.16 31.81
CA ARG A 835 30.41 10.82 33.23
C ARG A 835 30.31 12.02 34.17
N SER A 836 30.59 13.23 33.66
CA SER A 836 30.58 14.46 34.46
C SER A 836 29.21 15.16 34.50
N MET A 837 28.27 14.78 33.62
CA MET A 837 27.00 15.48 33.43
C MET A 837 25.83 14.88 34.23
N PRO A 838 24.92 15.70 34.79
CA PRO A 838 23.71 15.22 35.41
C PRO A 838 22.74 14.63 34.36
N CYS A 839 22.11 13.50 34.71
CA CYS A 839 21.23 12.72 33.84
C CYS A 839 19.96 13.47 33.39
N SER A 840 19.56 14.51 34.12
CA SER A 840 18.36 15.32 33.84
C SER A 840 18.55 16.39 32.74
N SER A 841 19.70 16.44 32.08
CA SER A 841 19.98 17.41 31.01
C SER A 841 19.82 16.78 29.63
N GLY A 842 19.17 17.47 28.69
CA GLY A 842 19.10 17.05 27.27
C GLY A 842 20.49 16.84 26.63
N CYS A 843 21.54 17.42 27.22
CA CYS A 843 22.92 17.25 26.79
C CYS A 843 23.40 15.80 26.94
N SER A 844 22.98 15.09 28.01
CA SER A 844 23.33 13.69 28.23
C SER A 844 22.76 12.78 27.15
N GLU A 845 21.55 13.06 26.65
CA GLU A 845 20.94 12.33 25.53
C GLU A 845 21.76 12.48 24.24
N LYS A 846 22.15 13.71 23.90
CA LYS A 846 22.93 13.96 22.67
C LYS A 846 24.34 13.38 22.74
N LEU A 847 24.99 13.41 23.92
CA LEU A 847 26.28 12.75 24.12
C LEU A 847 26.18 11.23 23.97
N LEU A 848 25.10 10.63 24.48
CA LEU A 848 24.81 9.20 24.29
C LEU A 848 24.63 8.86 22.81
N ASP A 849 23.90 9.69 22.09
CA ASP A 849 23.63 9.53 20.65
C ASP A 849 24.93 9.56 19.83
N ILE A 850 25.76 10.58 20.07
CA ILE A 850 27.10 10.72 19.47
C ILE A 850 27.97 9.49 19.77
N LEU A 851 28.05 9.08 21.04
CA LEU A 851 28.87 7.94 21.44
C LEU A 851 28.40 6.64 20.79
N THR A 852 27.08 6.47 20.61
CA THR A 852 26.49 5.29 19.99
C THR A 852 26.80 5.21 18.50
N HIS A 853 26.71 6.34 17.78
CA HIS A 853 27.09 6.41 16.37
C HIS A 853 28.58 6.11 16.14
N ILE A 854 29.47 6.52 17.06
CA ILE A 854 30.90 6.17 17.01
C ILE A 854 31.10 4.68 17.30
N MET A 855 30.39 4.13 18.28
CA MET A 855 30.56 2.75 18.73
C MET A 855 30.02 1.71 17.76
N GLN A 856 28.96 2.01 17.00
CA GLN A 856 28.38 1.10 16.01
C GLN A 856 29.42 0.51 15.04
N PRO A 857 30.24 1.32 14.34
CA PRO A 857 31.27 0.81 13.44
C PRO A 857 32.62 0.46 14.11
N LEU A 858 32.98 1.09 15.24
CA LEU A 858 34.34 1.04 15.80
C LEU A 858 34.47 0.30 17.15
N ALA A 859 33.41 -0.34 17.66
CA ALA A 859 33.44 -1.01 18.97
C ALA A 859 34.61 -1.99 19.12
N THR A 860 34.94 -2.76 18.07
CA THR A 860 36.06 -3.70 18.10
C THR A 860 37.42 -3.01 18.21
N ASN A 861 37.60 -1.88 17.53
CA ASN A 861 38.85 -1.10 17.52
C ASN A 861 39.10 -0.42 18.88
N PHE A 862 38.04 0.03 19.57
CA PHE A 862 38.15 0.57 20.93
C PHE A 862 38.52 -0.49 21.99
N GLY A 863 38.13 -1.74 21.75
CA GLY A 863 38.44 -2.88 22.61
C GLY A 863 37.56 -3.01 23.86
N ILE A 864 37.74 -4.12 24.56
CA ILE A 864 36.83 -4.59 25.63
C ILE A 864 36.78 -3.64 26.83
N ASN A 865 37.92 -3.08 27.23
CA ASN A 865 38.00 -2.20 28.40
C ASN A 865 37.22 -0.89 28.21
N PHE A 866 37.24 -0.34 27.00
CA PHE A 866 36.44 0.84 26.66
C PHE A 866 34.95 0.49 26.65
N CYS A 867 34.56 -0.61 25.99
CA CYS A 867 33.18 -1.09 25.99
C CYS A 867 32.63 -1.34 27.41
N ARG A 868 33.41 -1.98 28.29
CA ARG A 868 33.05 -2.17 29.70
C ARG A 868 32.84 -0.83 30.41
N SER A 869 33.76 0.12 30.20
CA SER A 869 33.67 1.48 30.74
C SER A 869 32.42 2.23 30.29
N VAL A 870 31.98 2.03 29.04
CA VAL A 870 30.75 2.58 28.47
C VAL A 870 29.52 1.93 29.13
N ILE A 871 29.47 0.60 29.18
CA ILE A 871 28.37 -0.15 29.81
C ILE A 871 28.20 0.25 31.28
N GLN A 872 29.28 0.29 32.07
CA GLN A 872 29.23 0.70 33.48
C GLN A 872 28.71 2.13 33.67
N THR A 873 29.14 3.05 32.80
CA THR A 873 28.65 4.44 32.83
C THR A 873 27.14 4.47 32.58
N PHE A 874 26.67 3.72 31.58
CA PHE A 874 25.26 3.65 31.26
C PHE A 874 24.42 2.99 32.36
N VAL A 875 24.89 1.88 32.93
CA VAL A 875 24.23 1.21 34.07
C VAL A 875 24.08 2.18 35.25
N SER A 876 25.13 2.96 35.55
CA SER A 876 25.08 3.97 36.61
C SER A 876 24.07 5.09 36.33
N ILE A 877 23.91 5.48 35.06
CA ILE A 877 22.92 6.47 34.62
C ILE A 877 21.49 5.91 34.79
N THR A 878 21.25 4.66 34.33
CA THR A 878 19.94 4.01 34.40
C THR A 878 19.49 3.71 35.84
N LEU A 879 20.45 3.45 36.73
CA LEU A 879 20.20 3.16 38.16
C LEU A 879 20.01 4.40 39.04
N SER A 880 20.34 5.58 38.52
CA SER A 880 20.19 6.81 39.29
C SER A 880 18.71 7.04 39.63
N LYS A 881 18.40 7.47 40.87
CA LYS A 881 17.03 7.74 41.36
C LYS A 881 16.25 8.74 40.48
N GLN A 882 16.95 9.48 39.63
CA GLN A 882 16.40 10.41 38.65
C GLN A 882 15.76 9.71 37.43
N PHE A 883 16.05 8.42 37.19
CA PHE A 883 15.54 7.67 36.03
C PHE A 883 14.19 6.98 36.32
N THR A 884 13.83 6.82 37.60
CA THR A 884 12.67 6.05 38.09
C THR A 884 11.43 6.88 38.43
N TYR A 885 11.51 8.22 38.50
CA TYR A 885 10.41 9.07 38.99
C TYR A 885 10.34 10.39 38.20
N TRP A 886 9.42 10.54 37.22
CA TRP A 886 9.10 11.87 36.67
C TRP A 886 7.63 12.01 36.25
N PRO A 887 6.89 13.03 36.74
CA PRO A 887 5.46 13.22 36.47
C PRO A 887 5.11 14.32 35.45
N ASP A 888 5.98 14.67 34.49
CA ASP A 888 5.66 15.69 33.46
C ASP A 888 5.86 15.18 32.03
N SER A 889 4.87 15.46 31.17
CA SER A 889 4.72 14.92 29.80
C SER A 889 5.85 15.31 28.82
N SER A 890 6.66 16.31 29.12
CA SER A 890 7.78 16.76 28.28
C SER A 890 9.07 15.94 28.45
N ASN A 891 9.29 15.31 29.61
CA ASN A 891 10.51 14.53 29.91
C ASN A 891 10.42 13.04 29.50
N ILE A 892 9.24 12.55 29.13
CA ILE A 892 9.00 11.16 28.72
C ILE A 892 9.75 10.84 27.41
N ILE A 893 9.78 11.79 26.47
CA ILE A 893 10.44 11.61 25.17
C ILE A 893 11.96 11.51 25.34
N MET A 894 12.60 12.41 26.12
CA MET A 894 14.05 12.40 26.33
C MET A 894 14.56 11.10 26.97
N CYS A 895 13.88 10.64 28.03
CA CYS A 895 14.21 9.37 28.69
C CYS A 895 14.04 8.16 27.75
N SER A 896 13.04 8.21 26.86
CA SER A 896 12.81 7.15 25.87
C SER A 896 13.92 7.08 24.80
N VAL A 897 14.43 8.22 24.35
CA VAL A 897 15.54 8.28 23.38
C VAL A 897 16.84 7.80 24.02
N GLN A 898 17.15 8.22 25.24
CA GLN A 898 18.32 7.73 25.99
C GLN A 898 18.29 6.19 26.16
N LYS A 899 17.14 5.63 26.53
CA LYS A 899 16.93 4.18 26.64
C LYS A 899 17.12 3.47 25.30
N ARG A 900 16.58 4.03 24.21
CA ARG A 900 16.76 3.49 22.85
C ARG A 900 18.23 3.48 22.42
N VAL A 901 18.94 4.58 22.65
CA VAL A 901 20.36 4.73 22.30
C VAL A 901 21.22 3.74 23.07
N PHE A 902 20.97 3.61 24.38
CA PHE A 902 21.63 2.60 25.22
C PHE A 902 21.42 1.16 24.72
N LEU A 903 20.18 0.79 24.37
CA LEU A 903 19.86 -0.53 23.82
C LEU A 903 20.58 -0.80 22.51
N LEU A 904 20.75 0.22 21.67
CA LEU A 904 21.54 0.12 20.44
C LEU A 904 23.03 -0.11 20.72
N THR A 905 23.61 0.54 21.74
CA THR A 905 25.01 0.27 22.12
C THR A 905 25.20 -1.12 22.71
N LEU A 906 24.26 -1.62 23.51
CA LEU A 906 24.34 -3.01 23.99
C LEU A 906 24.22 -4.01 22.84
N LYS A 907 23.34 -3.72 21.87
CA LYS A 907 23.16 -4.55 20.68
C LYS A 907 24.44 -4.67 19.87
N THR A 908 25.22 -3.60 19.70
CA THR A 908 26.50 -3.65 18.98
C THR A 908 27.50 -4.55 19.69
N VAL A 909 27.65 -4.40 21.02
CA VAL A 909 28.54 -5.25 21.84
C VAL A 909 28.12 -6.73 21.78
N VAL A 910 26.83 -7.02 21.80
CA VAL A 910 26.29 -8.40 21.75
C VAL A 910 26.58 -9.06 20.39
N ARG A 911 26.60 -8.32 19.29
CA ARG A 911 26.89 -8.86 17.94
C ARG A 911 28.35 -9.25 17.71
N GLU A 912 29.29 -8.77 18.54
CA GLU A 912 30.72 -8.94 18.27
C GLU A 912 31.30 -10.33 18.57
N HIS A 913 31.77 -11.04 17.55
CA HIS A 913 32.26 -12.42 17.70
C HIS A 913 33.72 -12.54 18.19
N LYS A 914 34.48 -11.44 18.30
CA LYS A 914 35.87 -11.48 18.79
C LYS A 914 35.91 -11.97 20.25
N GLY A 915 36.77 -12.95 20.53
CA GLY A 915 36.69 -13.83 21.70
C GLY A 915 36.58 -13.13 23.07
N GLY A 916 37.24 -12.00 23.29
CA GLY A 916 37.20 -11.32 24.58
C GLY A 916 35.89 -10.57 24.89
N PHE A 917 35.00 -10.33 23.90
CA PHE A 917 33.69 -9.73 24.15
C PHE A 917 32.70 -10.67 24.84
N THR A 918 32.95 -11.98 24.81
CA THR A 918 32.16 -12.97 25.55
C THR A 918 32.23 -12.76 27.07
N GLN A 919 33.31 -12.15 27.58
CA GLN A 919 33.48 -11.84 28.99
C GLN A 919 32.52 -10.75 29.50
N LEU A 920 31.97 -9.92 28.60
CA LEU A 920 31.00 -8.87 28.96
C LEU A 920 29.56 -9.39 28.98
N LEU A 921 29.31 -10.56 28.40
CA LEU A 921 27.96 -11.06 28.21
C LEU A 921 27.21 -11.33 29.53
N PRO A 922 27.82 -11.92 30.58
CA PRO A 922 27.14 -12.11 31.86
C PRO A 922 26.69 -10.79 32.50
N GLU A 923 27.54 -9.76 32.44
CA GLU A 923 27.22 -8.41 32.94
C GLU A 923 26.00 -7.82 32.21
N ILE A 924 25.94 -8.00 30.87
CA ILE A 924 24.83 -7.52 30.03
C ILE A 924 23.54 -8.30 30.31
N VAL A 925 23.62 -9.64 30.38
CA VAL A 925 22.45 -10.50 30.61
C VAL A 925 21.85 -10.26 32.00
N ALA A 926 22.68 -10.12 33.03
CA ALA A 926 22.21 -9.81 34.38
C ALA A 926 21.47 -8.47 34.43
N PHE A 927 22.00 -7.45 33.77
CA PHE A 927 21.36 -6.13 33.69
C PHE A 927 20.04 -6.14 32.90
N VAL A 928 20.00 -6.85 31.76
CA VAL A 928 18.78 -7.04 30.94
C VAL A 928 17.70 -7.76 31.73
N ASN A 929 18.05 -8.82 32.46
CA ASN A 929 17.12 -9.66 33.21
C ASN A 929 16.61 -9.00 34.50
N GLY A 930 17.40 -8.13 35.14
CA GLY A 930 17.02 -7.43 36.36
C GLY A 930 16.34 -6.09 36.08
N GLU A 931 17.12 -5.03 36.19
CA GLU A 931 16.64 -3.65 36.23
C GLU A 931 15.93 -3.23 34.94
N LEU A 932 16.48 -3.61 33.78
CA LEU A 932 15.95 -3.15 32.50
C LEU A 932 14.60 -3.82 32.15
N ARG A 933 14.42 -5.11 32.47
CA ARG A 933 13.12 -5.79 32.37
C ARG A 933 12.07 -5.09 33.24
N SER A 934 12.40 -4.78 34.49
CA SER A 934 11.46 -4.16 35.44
C SER A 934 10.95 -2.79 34.95
N LEU A 935 11.82 -2.00 34.29
CA LEU A 935 11.46 -0.71 33.72
C LEU A 935 10.51 -0.83 32.53
N ILE A 936 10.66 -1.87 31.70
CA ILE A 936 9.94 -2.00 30.42
C ILE A 936 8.54 -2.61 30.58
N VAL A 937 8.35 -3.44 31.60
CA VAL A 937 7.04 -4.04 31.94
C VAL A 937 6.02 -2.99 32.41
N GLN A 938 6.47 -1.81 32.83
CA GLN A 938 5.57 -0.71 33.23
C GLN A 938 4.72 -0.23 32.03
N LYS A 939 3.44 0.08 32.30
CA LYS A 939 2.45 0.42 31.26
C LYS A 939 2.81 1.69 30.47
N ASP A 940 3.52 2.63 31.09
CA ASP A 940 3.74 3.99 30.57
C ASP A 940 5.01 4.15 29.68
N VAL A 941 5.64 3.04 29.26
CA VAL A 941 6.84 3.09 28.42
C VAL A 941 6.51 3.18 26.92
N ASN A 942 7.18 4.10 26.22
CA ASN A 942 7.07 4.30 24.77
C ASN A 942 7.31 3.01 23.97
N VAL A 943 6.50 2.79 22.93
CA VAL A 943 6.51 1.62 22.04
C VAL A 943 7.89 1.40 21.41
N ASP A 944 8.55 2.47 20.97
CA ASP A 944 9.88 2.42 20.34
C ASP A 944 10.94 1.79 21.26
N VAL A 945 10.87 2.08 22.56
CA VAL A 945 11.80 1.54 23.55
C VAL A 945 11.52 0.05 23.79
N LYS A 946 10.23 -0.33 23.86
CA LYS A 946 9.81 -1.73 23.98
C LYS A 946 10.29 -2.54 22.77
N GLU A 947 10.12 -2.01 21.56
CA GLU A 947 10.61 -2.66 20.33
C GLU A 947 12.12 -2.90 20.38
N LYS A 948 12.91 -1.87 20.71
CA LYS A 948 14.38 -1.97 20.75
C LYS A 948 14.88 -2.87 21.87
N PHE A 949 14.11 -3.05 22.94
CA PHE A 949 14.42 -4.04 23.97
C PHE A 949 14.21 -5.47 23.48
N TYR A 950 13.09 -5.74 22.82
CA TYR A 950 12.87 -7.07 22.23
C TYR A 950 13.89 -7.36 21.14
N ASP A 951 14.31 -6.36 20.36
CA ASP A 951 15.46 -6.47 19.45
C ASP A 951 16.72 -6.91 20.22
N LEU A 952 17.05 -6.28 21.36
CA LEU A 952 18.23 -6.63 22.15
C LEU A 952 18.16 -8.07 22.68
N VAL A 953 17.01 -8.46 23.26
CA VAL A 953 16.77 -9.83 23.75
C VAL A 953 16.97 -10.85 22.62
N PHE A 954 16.44 -10.55 21.43
CA PHE A 954 16.65 -11.37 20.23
C PHE A 954 18.14 -11.47 19.87
N ASN A 955 18.87 -10.34 19.82
CA ASN A 955 20.29 -10.37 19.46
C ASN A 955 21.13 -11.16 20.49
N ILE A 956 20.80 -11.11 21.78
CA ILE A 956 21.45 -11.92 22.82
C ILE A 956 21.25 -13.42 22.53
N LEU A 957 20.01 -13.84 22.32
CA LEU A 957 19.70 -15.24 22.05
C LEU A 957 20.32 -15.71 20.73
N ASP A 958 20.20 -14.92 19.65
CA ASP A 958 20.61 -15.32 18.31
C ASP A 958 22.14 -15.34 18.12
N PHE A 959 22.84 -14.27 18.51
CA PHE A 959 24.29 -14.15 18.29
C PHE A 959 25.13 -14.83 19.36
N ARG A 960 24.57 -15.03 20.57
CA ARG A 960 25.27 -15.67 21.70
C ARG A 960 24.66 -17.01 22.08
N TRP A 961 24.04 -17.70 21.12
CA TRP A 961 23.46 -19.03 21.33
C TRP A 961 24.41 -20.02 22.04
N ARG A 962 25.71 -19.98 21.69
CA ARG A 962 26.76 -20.83 22.28
C ARG A 962 27.02 -20.59 23.77
N TYR A 963 26.63 -19.43 24.32
CA TYR A 963 26.71 -19.16 25.75
C TYR A 963 25.70 -20.01 26.54
N PHE A 964 24.51 -20.25 25.97
CA PHE A 964 23.50 -21.10 26.59
C PHE A 964 23.69 -22.58 26.22
N PHE A 965 24.19 -22.85 25.01
CA PHE A 965 24.38 -24.21 24.47
C PHE A 965 25.78 -24.37 23.84
N PRO A 966 26.83 -24.66 24.61
CA PRO A 966 28.17 -24.81 24.06
C PRO A 966 28.34 -26.06 23.21
N SER A 967 29.27 -26.00 22.25
CA SER A 967 29.57 -27.06 21.29
C SER A 967 30.29 -28.29 21.85
N LYS A 968 30.56 -28.34 23.16
CA LYS A 968 31.14 -29.51 23.85
C LYS A 968 30.12 -30.62 24.16
N ILE A 969 28.92 -30.55 23.58
CA ILE A 969 27.99 -31.68 23.54
C ILE A 969 28.63 -32.74 22.63
N THR A 970 29.18 -33.76 23.27
CA THR A 970 29.89 -34.89 22.66
C THR A 970 28.94 -35.63 21.70
N LEU A 971 29.51 -36.28 20.68
CA LEU A 971 28.85 -37.07 19.63
C LEU A 971 27.85 -38.15 20.11
N SER A 972 27.67 -38.34 21.41
CA SER A 972 26.71 -39.28 22.02
C SER A 972 25.32 -38.68 22.30
N THR A 973 25.09 -37.39 22.07
CA THR A 973 23.77 -36.74 22.31
C THR A 973 23.36 -35.90 21.10
N LEU A 974 22.98 -36.59 20.02
CA LEU A 974 22.23 -36.02 18.89
C LEU A 974 20.72 -35.84 19.21
N ASN A 975 20.32 -36.00 20.48
CA ASN A 975 18.95 -35.78 20.92
C ASN A 975 18.78 -34.35 21.44
N SER A 976 17.65 -33.76 21.07
CA SER A 976 17.06 -32.45 21.36
C SER A 976 16.95 -32.01 22.83
N ASP A 977 17.65 -32.68 23.74
CA ASP A 977 17.33 -32.69 25.18
C ASP A 977 18.42 -32.03 26.05
N ALA A 978 19.42 -31.39 25.43
CA ALA A 978 20.39 -30.59 26.18
C ALA A 978 19.69 -29.37 26.80
N PHE A 979 19.64 -29.32 28.13
CA PHE A 979 19.23 -28.14 28.88
C PHE A 979 20.32 -27.05 28.78
N PRO A 980 19.95 -25.76 28.81
CA PRO A 980 20.90 -24.66 28.76
C PRO A 980 21.79 -24.65 30.01
N GLU A 981 23.07 -24.27 29.87
CA GLU A 981 24.01 -24.15 30.99
C GLU A 981 23.57 -23.05 31.99
N HIS A 982 22.95 -21.98 31.49
CA HIS A 982 22.38 -20.88 32.27
C HIS A 982 20.84 -20.84 32.14
N PRO A 983 20.10 -21.77 32.79
CA PRO A 983 18.67 -21.95 32.56
C PRO A 983 17.82 -20.77 33.02
N ALA A 984 18.10 -20.20 34.20
CA ALA A 984 17.34 -19.07 34.73
C ALA A 984 17.45 -17.82 33.83
N GLU A 985 18.66 -17.54 33.32
CA GLU A 985 18.89 -16.42 32.41
C GLU A 985 18.15 -16.61 31.08
N PHE A 986 18.23 -17.81 30.50
CA PHE A 986 17.56 -18.15 29.24
C PHE A 986 16.04 -18.09 29.37
N GLN A 987 15.48 -18.63 30.45
CA GLN A 987 14.05 -18.59 30.74
C GLN A 987 13.55 -17.15 30.88
N THR A 988 14.26 -16.31 31.62
CA THR A 988 13.91 -14.91 31.85
C THR A 988 13.86 -14.12 30.52
N LEU A 989 14.80 -14.38 29.60
CA LEU A 989 14.82 -13.76 28.28
C LEU A 989 13.64 -14.23 27.41
N LEU A 990 13.28 -15.51 27.43
CA LEU A 990 12.10 -16.01 26.70
C LEU A 990 10.78 -15.48 27.27
N GLN A 991 10.68 -15.33 28.60
CA GLN A 991 9.52 -14.70 29.24
C GLN A 991 9.31 -13.25 28.77
N CYS A 992 10.37 -12.52 28.45
CA CYS A 992 10.24 -11.18 27.87
C CYS A 992 9.46 -11.21 26.55
N PHE A 993 9.72 -12.18 25.65
CA PHE A 993 8.93 -12.31 24.43
C PHE A 993 7.47 -12.67 24.71
N TRP A 994 7.21 -13.54 25.69
CA TRP A 994 5.84 -13.85 26.08
C TRP A 994 5.08 -12.60 26.57
N LEU A 995 5.71 -11.80 27.45
CA LEU A 995 5.18 -10.50 27.89
C LEU A 995 4.98 -9.53 26.71
N GLY A 996 5.90 -9.58 25.74
CA GLY A 996 5.83 -8.88 24.46
C GLY A 996 4.53 -9.16 23.72
N MET A 997 4.19 -10.44 23.55
CA MET A 997 2.99 -10.91 22.86
C MET A 997 1.69 -10.62 23.62
N LYS A 998 1.75 -10.45 24.94
CA LYS A 998 0.60 -10.06 25.78
C LYS A 998 0.31 -8.55 25.76
N ASN A 999 1.16 -7.73 25.13
CA ASN A 999 0.92 -6.29 25.01
C ASN A 999 -0.20 -5.98 24.00
N GLU A 1000 -0.95 -4.90 24.23
CA GLU A 1000 -2.08 -4.49 23.35
C GLU A 1000 -1.64 -3.95 21.97
N ASN A 1001 -0.35 -3.72 21.73
CA ASN A 1001 0.13 -3.05 20.53
C ASN A 1001 0.53 -4.05 19.42
N THR A 1002 -0.18 -3.99 18.28
CA THR A 1002 0.05 -4.83 17.08
C THR A 1002 1.49 -4.79 16.56
N PHE A 1003 2.19 -3.66 16.65
CA PHE A 1003 3.59 -3.54 16.18
C PHE A 1003 4.56 -4.34 17.05
N ILE A 1004 4.37 -4.31 18.37
CA ILE A 1004 5.21 -5.08 19.32
C ILE A 1004 4.99 -6.57 19.09
N ILE A 1005 3.72 -7.01 19.00
CA ILE A 1005 3.36 -8.41 18.72
C ILE A 1005 4.04 -8.87 17.41
N LYS A 1006 3.94 -8.08 16.34
CA LYS A 1006 4.58 -8.39 15.05
C LYS A 1006 6.10 -8.52 15.16
N SER A 1007 6.74 -7.57 15.86
CA SER A 1007 8.19 -7.58 16.05
C SER A 1007 8.65 -8.83 16.82
N VAL A 1008 8.02 -9.13 17.95
CA VAL A 1008 8.34 -10.31 18.78
C VAL A 1008 8.08 -11.61 18.02
N LEU A 1009 6.98 -11.71 17.28
CA LEU A 1009 6.68 -12.87 16.46
C LEU A 1009 7.75 -13.10 15.37
N CYS A 1010 8.19 -12.03 14.69
CA CYS A 1010 9.29 -12.11 13.73
C CYS A 1010 10.60 -12.62 14.37
N HIS A 1011 10.91 -12.18 15.59
CA HIS A 1011 12.07 -12.65 16.35
C HIS A 1011 11.97 -14.15 16.70
N LEU A 1012 10.82 -14.62 17.18
CA LEU A 1012 10.61 -16.03 17.50
C LEU A 1012 10.75 -16.92 16.25
N VAL A 1013 10.18 -16.51 15.12
CA VAL A 1013 10.31 -17.25 13.85
C VAL A 1013 11.77 -17.31 13.39
N LYS A 1014 12.50 -16.19 13.45
CA LYS A 1014 13.94 -16.15 13.12
C LYS A 1014 14.77 -17.07 14.02
N LEU A 1015 14.53 -17.04 15.34
CA LEU A 1015 15.20 -17.94 16.29
C LEU A 1015 14.88 -19.40 16.00
N ASN A 1016 13.63 -19.72 15.66
CA ASN A 1016 13.24 -21.08 15.31
C ASN A 1016 13.89 -21.55 14.00
N ASN A 1017 13.92 -20.71 12.96
CA ASN A 1017 14.52 -21.06 11.67
C ASN A 1017 16.02 -21.34 11.78
N ARG A 1018 16.74 -20.60 12.65
CA ARG A 1018 18.19 -20.77 12.82
C ARG A 1018 18.57 -21.84 13.85
N TRP A 1019 17.82 -21.95 14.95
CA TRP A 1019 18.19 -22.77 16.12
C TRP A 1019 17.21 -23.88 16.47
N SER A 1020 16.13 -24.06 15.70
CA SER A 1020 15.04 -25.02 15.94
C SER A 1020 14.45 -24.91 17.35
N LEU A 1021 14.29 -23.67 17.84
CA LEU A 1021 13.86 -23.34 19.20
C LEU A 1021 12.64 -24.15 19.66
N PHE A 1022 11.59 -24.25 18.84
CA PHE A 1022 10.34 -24.90 19.23
C PHE A 1022 10.46 -26.42 19.42
N ARG A 1023 11.49 -27.06 18.85
CA ARG A 1023 11.74 -28.50 19.02
C ARG A 1023 12.50 -28.85 20.30
N ARG A 1024 13.12 -27.86 20.96
CA ARG A 1024 13.97 -28.11 22.14
C ARG A 1024 13.13 -28.42 23.38
N ALA A 1025 13.59 -29.37 24.19
CA ALA A 1025 12.88 -29.81 25.40
C ALA A 1025 12.52 -28.66 26.35
N VAL A 1026 13.44 -27.69 26.50
CA VAL A 1026 13.28 -26.52 27.39
C VAL A 1026 12.09 -25.65 26.98
N PHE A 1027 11.88 -25.42 25.68
CA PHE A 1027 10.74 -24.65 25.20
C PHE A 1027 9.45 -25.45 25.34
N ARG A 1028 9.47 -26.74 24.92
CA ARG A 1028 8.29 -27.61 24.94
C ARG A 1028 7.72 -27.81 26.35
N GLN A 1029 8.58 -28.01 27.34
CA GLN A 1029 8.15 -28.33 28.70
C GLN A 1029 7.71 -27.10 29.51
N GLN A 1030 8.23 -25.91 29.21
CA GLN A 1030 8.06 -24.74 30.10
C GLN A 1030 7.32 -23.56 29.46
N PHE A 1031 7.29 -23.44 28.13
CA PHE A 1031 6.83 -22.22 27.45
C PHE A 1031 5.78 -22.47 26.38
N ALA A 1032 5.77 -23.66 25.75
CA ALA A 1032 4.90 -23.92 24.60
C ALA A 1032 3.43 -23.59 24.88
N THR A 1033 2.86 -24.06 25.98
CA THR A 1033 1.45 -23.82 26.34
C THR A 1033 1.13 -22.34 26.49
N ASP A 1034 1.98 -21.59 27.19
CA ASP A 1034 1.78 -20.16 27.45
C ASP A 1034 1.84 -19.32 26.16
N PHE A 1035 2.77 -19.64 25.25
CA PHE A 1035 2.85 -18.97 23.95
C PHE A 1035 1.69 -19.36 23.04
N MET A 1036 1.29 -20.63 23.03
CA MET A 1036 0.12 -21.08 22.27
C MET A 1036 -1.16 -20.35 22.73
N MET A 1037 -1.37 -20.23 24.04
CA MET A 1037 -2.50 -19.48 24.61
C MET A 1037 -2.52 -18.02 24.14
N VAL A 1038 -1.43 -17.29 24.33
CA VAL A 1038 -1.35 -15.86 23.95
C VAL A 1038 -1.51 -15.67 22.44
N ILE A 1039 -1.00 -16.59 21.60
CA ILE A 1039 -1.21 -16.53 20.15
C ILE A 1039 -2.70 -16.71 19.82
N VAL A 1040 -3.40 -17.66 20.45
CA VAL A 1040 -4.83 -17.89 20.21
C VAL A 1040 -5.67 -16.71 20.74
N GLU A 1041 -5.34 -16.14 21.89
CA GLU A 1041 -5.98 -14.92 22.40
C GLU A 1041 -5.83 -13.74 21.43
N ASN A 1042 -4.63 -13.54 20.88
CA ASN A 1042 -4.37 -12.52 19.87
C ASN A 1042 -5.10 -12.79 18.55
N LEU A 1043 -5.23 -14.06 18.14
CA LEU A 1043 -6.02 -14.45 16.98
C LEU A 1043 -7.51 -14.13 17.16
N ALA A 1044 -8.05 -14.33 18.37
CA ALA A 1044 -9.42 -14.00 18.73
C ALA A 1044 -9.70 -12.47 18.71
N ASN A 1045 -8.68 -11.65 18.95
CA ASN A 1045 -8.82 -10.20 18.95
C ASN A 1045 -8.92 -9.62 17.51
N ARG A 1046 -10.03 -8.94 17.21
CA ARG A 1046 -10.26 -8.28 15.91
C ARG A 1046 -9.21 -7.19 15.62
N MET A 1047 -8.64 -6.55 16.64
CA MET A 1047 -7.62 -5.50 16.49
C MET A 1047 -6.31 -6.01 15.86
N HIS A 1048 -6.09 -7.33 15.86
CA HIS A 1048 -4.89 -7.96 15.31
C HIS A 1048 -5.19 -8.78 14.04
N SER A 1049 -6.29 -8.50 13.34
CA SER A 1049 -6.67 -9.22 12.11
C SER A 1049 -5.57 -9.25 11.05
N ILE A 1050 -4.78 -8.17 10.95
CA ILE A 1050 -3.64 -8.03 10.03
C ILE A 1050 -2.55 -9.10 10.29
N LEU A 1051 -2.43 -9.61 11.52
CA LEU A 1051 -1.40 -10.58 11.90
C LEU A 1051 -1.85 -12.05 11.79
N THR A 1052 -3.09 -12.31 11.35
CA THR A 1052 -3.71 -13.65 11.38
C THR A 1052 -2.83 -14.72 10.72
N ASP A 1053 -2.29 -14.43 9.53
CA ASP A 1053 -1.43 -15.38 8.79
C ASP A 1053 -0.16 -15.69 9.57
N SER A 1054 0.55 -14.64 10.00
CA SER A 1054 1.81 -14.77 10.75
C SER A 1054 1.64 -15.48 12.10
N LEU A 1055 0.51 -15.25 12.79
CA LEU A 1055 0.14 -15.92 14.04
C LEU A 1055 -0.18 -17.40 13.80
N CYS A 1056 -0.96 -17.72 12.77
CA CYS A 1056 -1.28 -19.10 12.40
C CYS A 1056 -0.04 -19.90 11.98
N GLU A 1057 0.86 -19.33 11.18
CA GLU A 1057 2.12 -19.96 10.77
C GLU A 1057 3.04 -20.24 11.96
N THR A 1058 3.15 -19.28 12.89
CA THR A 1058 3.94 -19.44 14.10
C THR A 1058 3.33 -20.50 15.01
N LEU A 1059 2.01 -20.51 15.18
CA LEU A 1059 1.29 -21.53 15.95
C LEU A 1059 1.49 -22.92 15.33
N ALA A 1060 1.35 -23.05 14.01
CA ALA A 1060 1.59 -24.31 13.30
C ALA A 1060 3.01 -24.83 13.53
N SER A 1061 4.01 -23.93 13.54
CA SER A 1061 5.41 -24.29 13.82
C SER A 1061 5.64 -24.78 15.26
N MET A 1062 4.78 -24.43 16.21
CA MET A 1062 4.82 -24.91 17.59
C MET A 1062 4.03 -26.22 17.79
N VAL A 1063 2.90 -26.36 17.08
CA VAL A 1063 1.94 -27.45 17.29
C VAL A 1063 2.23 -28.67 16.40
N CYS A 1064 2.53 -28.47 15.12
CA CYS A 1064 2.71 -29.53 14.11
C CYS A 1064 4.09 -30.24 14.20
N ILE A 1065 4.70 -30.29 15.39
CA ILE A 1065 6.01 -30.93 15.61
C ILE A 1065 5.86 -32.44 15.80
N ASP A 1066 4.96 -32.83 16.71
CA ASP A 1066 4.64 -34.22 17.05
C ASP A 1066 3.19 -34.35 17.56
N GLN A 1067 2.70 -35.59 17.63
CA GLN A 1067 1.33 -35.86 18.06
C GLN A 1067 1.06 -35.44 19.52
N MET A 1068 2.08 -35.45 20.37
CA MET A 1068 1.99 -34.98 21.76
C MET A 1068 1.71 -33.48 21.82
N SER A 1069 2.43 -32.66 21.05
CA SER A 1069 2.22 -31.21 21.00
C SER A 1069 0.83 -30.85 20.48
N MET A 1070 0.32 -31.61 19.51
CA MET A 1070 -1.05 -31.48 18.99
C MET A 1070 -2.11 -31.80 20.06
N GLN A 1071 -1.88 -32.82 20.89
CA GLN A 1071 -2.77 -33.16 22.01
C GLN A 1071 -2.76 -32.09 23.10
N VAL A 1072 -1.60 -31.55 23.46
CA VAL A 1072 -1.48 -30.44 24.42
C VAL A 1072 -2.23 -29.22 23.92
N PHE A 1073 -2.04 -28.82 22.65
CA PHE A 1073 -2.77 -27.70 22.07
C PHE A 1073 -4.29 -27.92 22.09
N THR A 1074 -4.77 -29.10 21.66
CA THR A 1074 -6.21 -29.35 21.60
C THR A 1074 -6.86 -29.40 22.97
N ASN A 1075 -6.24 -30.07 23.95
CA ASN A 1075 -6.81 -30.29 25.27
C ASN A 1075 -6.64 -29.09 26.21
N ASP A 1076 -5.47 -28.45 26.19
CA ASP A 1076 -5.10 -27.45 27.20
C ASP A 1076 -5.30 -26.01 26.72
N VAL A 1077 -5.36 -25.77 25.39
CA VAL A 1077 -5.50 -24.43 24.80
C VAL A 1077 -6.84 -24.26 24.09
N LEU A 1078 -7.14 -25.13 23.12
CA LEU A 1078 -8.30 -24.97 22.25
C LEU A 1078 -9.62 -25.34 22.94
N ASN A 1079 -9.69 -26.49 23.61
CA ASN A 1079 -10.91 -26.98 24.26
C ASN A 1079 -11.44 -26.04 25.37
N PRO A 1080 -10.60 -25.48 26.27
CA PRO A 1080 -11.05 -24.51 27.27
C PRO A 1080 -11.60 -23.24 26.62
N LEU A 1081 -10.96 -22.75 25.56
CA LEU A 1081 -11.39 -21.55 24.84
C LEU A 1081 -12.72 -21.77 24.11
N LEU A 1082 -12.96 -22.94 23.52
CA LEU A 1082 -14.23 -23.18 22.84
C LEU A 1082 -15.38 -23.45 23.83
N ASN A 1083 -15.13 -24.13 24.95
CA ASN A 1083 -16.13 -24.45 25.97
C ASN A 1083 -16.56 -23.25 26.82
N HIS A 1084 -15.60 -22.47 27.34
CA HIS A 1084 -15.93 -21.39 28.28
C HIS A 1084 -16.39 -20.11 27.59
N GLN A 1085 -15.99 -19.92 26.33
CA GLN A 1085 -15.95 -18.60 25.71
C GLN A 1085 -16.91 -18.50 24.49
N CYS A 1086 -17.09 -19.56 23.71
CA CYS A 1086 -17.85 -19.51 22.45
C CYS A 1086 -19.19 -20.27 22.44
N ARG A 1087 -19.53 -21.06 23.48
CA ARG A 1087 -20.75 -21.90 23.56
C ARG A 1087 -21.05 -22.67 22.25
N PHE A 1088 -20.04 -23.34 21.70
CA PHE A 1088 -20.23 -24.23 20.55
C PHE A 1088 -21.16 -25.39 20.88
N GLU A 1089 -21.91 -25.87 19.89
CA GLU A 1089 -22.71 -27.09 20.03
C GLU A 1089 -21.76 -28.29 20.34
N PRO A 1090 -22.06 -29.13 21.35
CA PRO A 1090 -21.11 -30.12 21.86
C PRO A 1090 -20.60 -31.09 20.77
N ASN A 1091 -21.45 -31.46 19.83
CA ASN A 1091 -21.11 -32.38 18.74
C ASN A 1091 -20.17 -31.74 17.71
N LEU A 1092 -20.36 -30.45 17.40
CA LEU A 1092 -19.51 -29.71 16.45
C LEU A 1092 -18.13 -29.46 17.05
N LEU A 1093 -18.06 -29.23 18.36
CA LEU A 1093 -16.81 -29.11 19.11
C LEU A 1093 -15.99 -30.40 19.06
N ILE A 1094 -16.61 -31.55 19.33
CA ILE A 1094 -15.95 -32.87 19.26
C ILE A 1094 -15.43 -33.14 17.85
N CYS A 1095 -16.25 -32.89 16.82
CA CYS A 1095 -15.84 -33.06 15.43
C CYS A 1095 -14.68 -32.12 15.04
N THR A 1096 -14.65 -30.91 15.58
CA THR A 1096 -13.58 -29.94 15.32
C THR A 1096 -12.28 -30.36 16.00
N ILE A 1097 -12.32 -30.76 17.27
CA ILE A 1097 -11.15 -31.26 18.00
C ILE A 1097 -10.57 -32.50 17.31
N ASN A 1098 -11.41 -33.44 16.89
CA ASN A 1098 -10.98 -34.64 16.18
C ASN A 1098 -10.30 -34.33 14.84
N ARG A 1099 -10.74 -33.28 14.11
CA ARG A 1099 -10.10 -32.84 12.87
C ARG A 1099 -8.71 -32.24 13.08
N PHE A 1100 -8.51 -31.50 14.18
CA PHE A 1100 -7.20 -30.96 14.56
C PHE A 1100 -6.22 -32.05 15.00
N GLN A 1101 -6.70 -33.08 15.72
CA GLN A 1101 -5.84 -34.19 16.13
C GLN A 1101 -5.30 -35.01 14.95
N GLN A 1102 -5.91 -34.88 13.76
CA GLN A 1102 -5.51 -35.57 12.54
C GLN A 1102 -4.63 -34.72 11.60
N SER A 1103 -4.51 -33.40 11.82
CA SER A 1103 -3.72 -32.48 10.98
C SER A 1103 -2.31 -32.26 11.54
N LEU A 1104 -1.38 -33.16 11.19
CA LEU A 1104 0.05 -33.01 11.52
C LEU A 1104 0.81 -32.14 10.51
N ASP A 1105 0.19 -31.79 9.38
CA ASP A 1105 0.78 -30.94 8.36
C ASP A 1105 0.42 -29.46 8.56
N SER A 1106 1.43 -28.59 8.48
CA SER A 1106 1.28 -27.14 8.70
C SER A 1106 0.23 -26.48 7.81
N PRO A 1107 0.10 -26.77 6.49
CA PRO A 1107 -0.90 -26.14 5.64
C PRO A 1107 -2.34 -26.47 6.06
N SER A 1108 -2.64 -27.75 6.34
CA SER A 1108 -3.98 -28.14 6.77
C SER A 1108 -4.32 -27.58 8.14
N PHE A 1109 -3.37 -27.56 9.08
CA PHE A 1109 -3.56 -26.94 10.39
C PHE A 1109 -3.86 -25.44 10.28
N ILE A 1110 -3.07 -24.68 9.50
CA ILE A 1110 -3.27 -23.23 9.31
C ILE A 1110 -4.66 -22.96 8.75
N LEU A 1111 -5.07 -23.73 7.74
CA LEU A 1111 -6.38 -23.60 7.11
C LEU A 1111 -7.50 -23.87 8.12
N GLN A 1112 -7.42 -24.96 8.88
CA GLN A 1112 -8.39 -25.26 9.94
C GLN A 1112 -8.43 -24.16 11.02
N MET A 1113 -7.28 -23.62 11.42
CA MET A 1113 -7.19 -22.56 12.42
C MET A 1113 -7.83 -21.27 11.92
N LYS A 1114 -7.60 -20.88 10.66
CA LYS A 1114 -8.23 -19.71 10.05
C LYS A 1114 -9.76 -19.81 10.07
N HIS A 1115 -10.32 -21.00 9.86
CA HIS A 1115 -11.77 -21.22 9.95
C HIS A 1115 -12.28 -20.96 11.37
N ILE A 1116 -11.61 -21.50 12.39
CA ILE A 1116 -11.96 -21.25 13.78
C ILE A 1116 -11.85 -19.77 14.13
N VAL A 1117 -10.77 -19.10 13.71
CA VAL A 1117 -10.57 -17.67 13.99
C VAL A 1117 -11.68 -16.82 13.38
N HIS A 1118 -12.12 -17.15 12.17
CA HIS A 1118 -13.28 -16.53 11.53
C HIS A 1118 -14.55 -16.68 12.38
N ASP A 1119 -14.78 -17.85 12.98
CA ASP A 1119 -15.95 -18.11 13.81
C ASP A 1119 -15.86 -17.45 15.20
N ILE A 1120 -14.71 -17.54 15.88
CA ILE A 1120 -14.49 -16.92 17.21
C ILE A 1120 -14.67 -15.40 17.15
N ARG A 1121 -14.15 -14.75 16.10
CA ARG A 1121 -14.27 -13.29 15.94
C ARG A 1121 -15.73 -12.85 15.81
N LYS A 1122 -16.68 -13.72 15.50
CA LYS A 1122 -18.11 -13.37 15.30
C LYS A 1122 -18.92 -13.23 16.58
N PHE A 1123 -18.40 -13.63 17.75
CA PHE A 1123 -19.09 -13.48 19.03
C PHE A 1123 -18.59 -12.23 19.79
N PRO A 1124 -19.19 -11.03 19.62
CA PRO A 1124 -18.70 -9.78 20.21
C PRO A 1124 -18.75 -9.74 21.75
N PHE A 1125 -19.46 -10.68 22.39
CA PHE A 1125 -19.60 -10.75 23.85
C PHE A 1125 -18.33 -11.24 24.58
N LEU A 1126 -17.38 -11.81 23.84
CA LEU A 1126 -16.15 -12.41 24.37
C LEU A 1126 -15.22 -11.40 25.08
N PHE A 1127 -15.17 -10.16 24.61
CA PHE A 1127 -14.21 -9.17 25.12
C PHE A 1127 -14.61 -8.54 26.46
N ARG A 1128 -15.91 -8.45 26.78
CA ARG A 1128 -16.38 -7.94 28.09
C ARG A 1128 -16.20 -8.98 29.20
N PHE A 1129 -16.34 -10.27 28.90
CA PHE A 1129 -16.20 -11.34 29.89
C PHE A 1129 -14.73 -11.56 30.29
N LEU A 1130 -13.79 -11.43 29.35
CA LEU A 1130 -12.34 -11.51 29.63
C LEU A 1130 -11.83 -10.34 30.50
N LYS A 1131 -12.39 -9.14 30.38
CA LYS A 1131 -12.09 -8.02 31.30
C LYS A 1131 -12.70 -8.22 32.70
N GLY A 1132 -13.82 -8.94 32.82
CA GLY A 1132 -14.48 -9.21 34.09
C GLY A 1132 -13.82 -10.33 34.90
N CYS A 1133 -13.40 -11.42 34.25
CA CYS A 1133 -12.87 -12.59 34.95
C CYS A 1133 -11.37 -12.51 35.29
N CYS A 1134 -10.58 -11.74 34.54
CA CYS A 1134 -9.16 -11.52 34.87
C CYS A 1134 -8.93 -10.46 35.97
N GLY A 1135 -9.97 -9.74 36.40
CA GLY A 1135 -9.91 -8.78 37.50
C GLY A 1135 -10.11 -9.40 38.89
N TRP A 1136 -10.67 -10.61 38.98
CA TRP A 1136 -11.04 -11.20 40.28
C TRP A 1136 -9.99 -12.10 40.91
N VAL A 1137 -8.93 -12.49 40.18
CA VAL A 1137 -7.90 -13.42 40.69
C VAL A 1137 -6.59 -12.71 41.09
N VAL A 1138 -6.44 -11.42 40.78
CA VAL A 1138 -5.22 -10.65 41.14
C VAL A 1138 -5.40 -9.83 42.42
N ASP A 1139 -6.64 -9.53 42.82
CA ASP A 1139 -6.90 -8.74 44.04
C ASP A 1139 -6.96 -9.59 45.33
N GLU A 1140 -7.22 -10.91 45.26
CA GLU A 1140 -7.21 -11.78 46.45
C GLU A 1140 -5.83 -12.32 46.87
N MET A 1141 -4.76 -12.08 46.11
CA MET A 1141 -3.38 -12.43 46.51
C MET A 1141 -2.58 -11.25 47.10
N ARG A 1142 -3.19 -10.07 47.26
CA ARG A 1142 -2.57 -8.92 47.94
C ARG A 1142 -2.99 -8.72 49.39
N GLU A 1143 -3.88 -9.55 49.93
CA GLU A 1143 -4.32 -9.49 51.34
C GLU A 1143 -3.74 -10.62 52.23
N VAL A 1144 -2.70 -11.34 51.77
CA VAL A 1144 -1.99 -12.35 52.61
C VAL A 1144 -0.46 -12.12 52.63
N GLU A 1145 -0.02 -10.87 52.69
CA GLU A 1145 1.28 -10.46 53.27
C GLU A 1145 1.10 -9.36 54.31
#